data_AF-A0A6A3NRM7-F1
#
_entry.id   AF-A0A6A3NRM7-F1
#
_cell.length_a   1.000
_cell.length_b   1.000
_cell.length_c   1.000
_cell.angle_alpha   90.00
_cell.angle_beta   90.00
_cell.angle_gamma   90.00
#
_symmetry.space_group_name_H-M   'P 1'
#
loop_
_entity.id
_entity.type
_entity.pdbx_description
1 polymer ?
#
loop_
_entity_poly.entity_id
_entity_poly.type
_entity_poly.pdbx_seq_one_letter_code
_entity_poly.pdbx_strand_id
1 'polypeptide(L)'
;MPERGACSVRRWLALLLALGLLSVGLLSYRMSSMAQPPLPLRPLLRSPRATPPTYMLVRTIGNALPPRHEPARALQNLRFILEHERLDDEQVATHWVLNRLADERVARQFRELLAEFDAPFTELPLRLAQYAEAPFNVVVEDHGVDRVHEEPGDEDEWTQNLDVNAVYASKNRHALGINGARNVMLDIARESGARWLLSWDQTCFLTHEAWGQIKRDLDNAAPDQKYFMSFMDRLTEENDVILSPDFKVDPWEEPQIIFRNDSVERFDEQLRYGQRDKAALLIRLQVNGVWNGWGWSSWEQQRTYANLSKDVSGPDAVPSTGYVIRLYSGLESEMEQNTALAGYGREIRRAKGVISMLDKLEERVMLELYHYRPDKLLVYDEALLQQYTENSKTEEGKQAISGLLDDASRAMEISEPWTVTSNKALDPEHDPRVFANYFDQKEGPLDDGDFIREMAYNTTALSLAWRVTGDKQYAVQASRFLEAWCADSTSAMRATLEYADMSYQKLLTSTDGNTRGSLMGIRHTAVIPMLLDAIRLLNATSSNASEDGAFQGDLSDKVVQWTRDLFDGLQSEYARDTFRWSSGLFALLYDVQVAALGAFLNDSKSLRFTLGTMQGRLMTMMSSEEKLLVPTGVATKPYTMLTLATWGFAVDLAQQFGLSRHLFQFDLTRNRREERVNEEGGLLCRFVGHSVPCCQTEASSGTSGHQCVRALQHADEAQLFVYSRIVRQAVEHCPILQKRPSCASLAHIEPDSKGLSAHEMSRYLLPPYPLLRATKARISYKV
;
A
#
# COMPACT_ATOMS: atom_id res chain seq x y z
N MET A 1 50.41 -34.51 -51.89
CA MET A 1 49.39 -35.41 -51.28
C MET A 1 48.83 -34.72 -50.05
N PRO A 2 47.55 -34.84 -49.69
CA PRO A 2 46.32 -34.44 -50.40
C PRO A 2 45.57 -33.28 -49.67
N GLU A 3 44.54 -32.75 -50.34
CA GLU A 3 43.27 -32.16 -49.89
C GLU A 3 43.08 -31.54 -48.48
N ARG A 4 42.46 -30.35 -48.47
CA ARG A 4 41.33 -29.85 -47.61
C ARG A 4 41.35 -28.32 -47.69
N GLY A 5 40.31 -27.59 -48.07
CA GLY A 5 38.89 -27.77 -47.73
C GLY A 5 38.41 -26.47 -47.09
N ALA A 6 38.42 -25.37 -47.87
CA ALA A 6 37.94 -24.06 -47.45
C ALA A 6 36.42 -24.01 -47.53
N CYS A 7 35.69 -24.34 -46.44
CA CYS A 7 34.29 -23.94 -46.27
C CYS A 7 33.78 -24.24 -44.85
N SER A 8 33.85 -23.30 -43.90
CA SER A 8 33.01 -23.39 -42.68
C SER A 8 32.78 -22.09 -41.90
N VAL A 9 33.40 -20.95 -42.23
CA VAL A 9 33.19 -19.72 -41.41
C VAL A 9 31.88 -18.99 -41.76
N ARG A 10 31.41 -19.10 -43.01
CA ARG A 10 30.14 -18.45 -43.44
C ARG A 10 28.86 -19.17 -42.98
N ARG A 11 28.90 -20.47 -42.71
CA ARG A 11 27.72 -21.23 -42.22
C ARG A 11 27.46 -21.01 -40.73
N TRP A 12 28.49 -20.81 -39.92
CA TRP A 12 28.35 -20.53 -38.49
C TRP A 12 27.90 -19.09 -38.21
N LEU A 13 28.35 -18.10 -39.01
CA LEU A 13 27.83 -16.74 -38.90
C LEU A 13 26.36 -16.62 -39.31
N ALA A 14 25.93 -17.38 -40.34
CA ALA A 14 24.53 -17.40 -40.76
C ALA A 14 23.62 -18.10 -39.75
N LEU A 15 24.09 -19.14 -39.05
CA LEU A 15 23.33 -19.81 -37.99
C LEU A 15 23.19 -18.94 -36.73
N LEU A 16 24.24 -18.19 -36.37
CA LEU A 16 24.21 -17.24 -35.24
C LEU A 16 23.34 -16.01 -35.53
N LEU A 17 23.32 -15.52 -36.78
CA LEU A 17 22.39 -14.47 -37.21
C LEU A 17 20.94 -14.95 -37.27
N ALA A 18 20.69 -16.21 -37.68
CA ALA A 18 19.35 -16.79 -37.69
C ALA A 18 18.81 -17.09 -36.28
N LEU A 19 19.67 -17.54 -35.34
CA LEU A 19 19.32 -17.70 -33.92
C LEU A 19 19.14 -16.35 -33.22
N GLY A 20 19.92 -15.33 -33.59
CA GLY A 20 19.75 -13.94 -33.15
C GLY A 20 18.42 -13.33 -33.61
N LEU A 21 18.03 -13.54 -34.87
CA LEU A 21 16.77 -13.02 -35.42
C LEU A 21 15.52 -13.76 -34.91
N LEU A 22 15.62 -15.06 -34.56
CA LEU A 22 14.56 -15.80 -33.87
C LEU A 22 14.38 -15.36 -32.40
N SER A 23 15.46 -14.94 -31.73
CA SER A 23 15.37 -14.39 -30.37
C SER A 23 14.79 -12.96 -30.31
N VAL A 24 15.00 -12.14 -31.34
CA VAL A 24 14.43 -10.79 -31.42
C VAL A 24 12.93 -10.82 -31.77
N GLY A 25 12.49 -11.77 -32.61
CA GLY A 25 11.08 -11.95 -32.95
C GLY A 25 10.20 -12.50 -31.80
N LEU A 26 10.78 -13.23 -30.85
CA LEU A 26 10.08 -13.73 -29.65
C LEU A 26 10.08 -12.73 -28.49
N LEU A 27 11.02 -11.77 -28.46
CA LEU A 27 11.07 -10.70 -27.45
C LEU A 27 10.19 -9.49 -27.81
N SER A 28 9.94 -9.22 -29.09
CA SER A 28 9.02 -8.16 -29.53
C SER A 28 7.53 -8.52 -29.44
N TYR A 29 7.18 -9.79 -29.18
CA TYR A 29 5.79 -10.21 -28.96
C TYR A 29 5.36 -10.16 -27.47
N ARG A 30 6.28 -9.81 -26.55
CA ARG A 30 6.01 -9.73 -25.10
C ARG A 30 5.92 -8.32 -24.51
N MET A 31 5.99 -7.25 -25.31
CA MET A 31 5.93 -5.86 -24.79
C MET A 31 4.92 -4.95 -25.50
N SER A 32 3.89 -5.50 -26.13
CA SER A 32 2.75 -4.72 -26.64
C SER A 32 1.44 -5.43 -26.34
N SER A 33 1.08 -5.45 -25.06
CA SER A 33 -0.28 -5.79 -24.58
C SER A 33 -0.48 -5.22 -23.17
N MET A 34 -0.12 -3.96 -22.95
CA MET A 34 -0.52 -3.17 -21.78
C MET A 34 -1.72 -2.32 -22.16
N ALA A 35 -2.85 -3.01 -22.26
CA ALA A 35 -4.24 -2.56 -22.35
C ALA A 35 -4.97 -3.77 -22.93
N GLN A 36 -5.09 -4.84 -22.15
CA GLN A 36 -6.02 -5.89 -22.54
C GLN A 36 -7.42 -5.27 -22.44
N PRO A 37 -8.20 -5.18 -23.53
CA PRO A 37 -9.64 -5.08 -23.38
C PRO A 37 -10.11 -6.26 -22.52
N PRO A 38 -11.28 -6.19 -21.85
CA PRO A 38 -11.81 -7.33 -21.11
C PRO A 38 -11.67 -8.57 -22.00
N LEU A 39 -11.00 -9.61 -21.46
CA LEU A 39 -10.83 -10.88 -22.14
C LEU A 39 -12.20 -11.28 -22.69
N PRO A 40 -12.36 -11.54 -24.00
CA PRO A 40 -13.60 -12.10 -24.47
C PRO A 40 -13.82 -13.39 -23.68
N LEU A 41 -14.97 -13.48 -23.02
CA LEU A 41 -15.45 -14.70 -22.38
C LEU A 41 -15.12 -15.85 -23.31
N ARG A 42 -14.32 -16.82 -22.84
CA ARG A 42 -14.07 -18.05 -23.60
C ARG A 42 -15.45 -18.56 -24.03
N PRO A 43 -15.72 -18.75 -25.33
CA PRO A 43 -17.01 -19.26 -25.74
C PRO A 43 -17.23 -20.58 -25.01
N LEU A 44 -18.39 -20.70 -24.36
CA LEU A 44 -18.91 -21.94 -23.78
C LEU A 44 -18.80 -23.05 -24.84
N LEU A 45 -17.70 -23.80 -24.83
CA LEU A 45 -17.56 -24.99 -25.67
C LEU A 45 -18.12 -26.17 -24.87
N ARG A 46 -19.45 -26.28 -24.86
CA ARG A 46 -20.17 -27.54 -24.64
C ARG A 46 -21.44 -27.54 -25.50
N SER A 47 -21.80 -28.74 -25.98
CA SER A 47 -22.89 -28.97 -26.94
C SER A 47 -24.13 -28.12 -26.66
N PRO A 48 -24.77 -27.55 -27.69
CA PRO A 48 -25.96 -26.73 -27.49
C PRO A 48 -27.02 -27.57 -26.77
N ARG A 49 -27.52 -27.11 -25.61
CA ARG A 49 -28.87 -27.50 -25.21
C ARG A 49 -29.79 -27.12 -26.37
N ALA A 50 -30.69 -28.03 -26.76
CA ALA A 50 -31.59 -27.81 -27.90
C ALA A 50 -32.46 -26.55 -27.73
N THR A 51 -32.68 -26.12 -26.48
CA THR A 51 -33.38 -24.90 -26.09
C THR A 51 -32.63 -24.19 -24.95
N PRO A 52 -32.53 -22.85 -24.95
CA PRO A 52 -32.01 -22.09 -23.82
C PRO A 52 -32.76 -22.43 -22.51
N PRO A 53 -32.10 -22.40 -21.34
CA PRO A 53 -32.81 -22.52 -20.07
C PRO A 53 -33.78 -21.35 -19.89
N THR A 54 -34.91 -21.54 -19.20
CA THR A 54 -35.81 -20.43 -18.84
C THR A 54 -35.23 -19.64 -17.69
N TYR A 55 -34.60 -20.32 -16.72
CA TYR A 55 -34.01 -19.73 -15.52
C TYR A 55 -32.54 -20.12 -15.42
N MET A 56 -31.70 -19.14 -15.13
CA MET A 56 -30.28 -19.37 -14.89
C MET A 56 -29.92 -18.96 -13.47
N LEU A 57 -29.57 -19.95 -12.64
CA LEU A 57 -29.03 -19.76 -11.30
C LEU A 57 -27.51 -19.67 -11.37
N VAL A 58 -26.98 -18.48 -11.14
CA VAL A 58 -25.54 -18.26 -11.10
C VAL A 58 -25.14 -17.95 -9.66
N ARG A 59 -24.09 -18.63 -9.16
CA ARG A 59 -23.63 -18.53 -7.77
C ARG A 59 -22.19 -18.09 -7.69
N THR A 60 -21.88 -17.07 -6.89
CA THR A 60 -20.49 -16.62 -6.69
C THR A 60 -19.87 -17.20 -5.43
N ILE A 61 -18.71 -17.84 -5.56
CA ILE A 61 -17.85 -18.30 -4.46
C ILE A 61 -16.73 -17.29 -4.26
N GLY A 62 -16.63 -16.72 -3.06
CA GLY A 62 -15.62 -15.73 -2.70
C GLY A 62 -14.64 -16.23 -1.65
N ASN A 63 -13.69 -15.36 -1.29
CA ASN A 63 -12.74 -15.63 -0.21
C ASN A 63 -13.47 -15.81 1.13
N ALA A 64 -13.07 -16.83 1.88
CA ALA A 64 -13.42 -16.95 3.29
C ALA A 64 -12.69 -15.87 4.10
N LEU A 65 -13.33 -15.36 5.16
CA LEU A 65 -12.85 -14.22 5.95
C LEU A 65 -12.87 -14.57 7.45
N PRO A 66 -11.95 -15.38 7.97
CA PRO A 66 -11.85 -15.63 9.41
C PRO A 66 -11.68 -14.31 10.19
N PRO A 67 -12.30 -14.14 11.37
CA PRO A 67 -13.06 -15.14 12.13
C PRO A 67 -14.57 -15.13 11.78
N ARG A 68 -14.98 -14.52 10.66
CA ARG A 68 -16.40 -14.51 10.23
C ARG A 68 -16.79 -15.80 9.52
N HIS A 69 -15.96 -16.30 8.60
CA HIS A 69 -16.20 -17.53 7.85
C HIS A 69 -14.89 -18.32 7.68
N GLU A 70 -14.94 -19.63 7.91
CA GLU A 70 -13.79 -20.53 7.73
C GLU A 70 -13.75 -21.15 6.32
N PRO A 71 -12.56 -21.31 5.69
CA PRO A 71 -12.43 -21.97 4.39
C PRO A 71 -13.00 -23.39 4.36
N ALA A 72 -12.77 -24.17 5.43
CA ALA A 72 -13.26 -25.54 5.53
C ALA A 72 -14.80 -25.60 5.53
N ARG A 73 -15.45 -24.67 6.26
CA ARG A 73 -16.92 -24.57 6.26
C ARG A 73 -17.47 -24.15 4.91
N ALA A 74 -16.78 -23.26 4.20
CA ALA A 74 -17.18 -22.86 2.84
C ALA A 74 -17.17 -24.05 1.86
N LEU A 75 -16.17 -24.93 1.95
CA LEU A 75 -16.11 -26.17 1.17
C LEU A 75 -17.20 -27.17 1.57
N GLN A 76 -17.48 -27.33 2.87
CA GLN A 76 -18.56 -28.18 3.37
C GLN A 76 -19.92 -27.71 2.85
N ASN A 77 -20.18 -26.40 2.92
CA ASN A 77 -21.43 -25.82 2.42
C ASN A 77 -21.57 -25.98 0.91
N LEU A 78 -20.50 -25.84 0.13
CA LEU A 78 -20.54 -26.12 -1.31
C LEU A 78 -20.89 -27.59 -1.58
N ARG A 79 -20.21 -28.53 -0.90
CA ARG A 79 -20.49 -29.97 -1.07
C ARG A 79 -21.94 -30.29 -0.73
N PHE A 80 -22.45 -29.75 0.38
CA PHE A 80 -23.85 -29.92 0.78
C PHE A 80 -24.82 -29.44 -0.30
N ILE A 81 -24.59 -28.26 -0.89
CA ILE A 81 -25.41 -27.75 -2.00
C ILE A 81 -25.35 -28.73 -3.19
N LEU A 82 -24.15 -29.16 -3.59
CA LEU A 82 -23.97 -30.06 -4.75
C LEU A 82 -24.62 -31.44 -4.53
N GLU A 83 -24.68 -31.93 -3.29
CA GLU A 83 -25.27 -33.23 -2.94
C GLU A 83 -26.79 -33.18 -2.82
N HIS A 84 -27.33 -32.09 -2.25
CA HIS A 84 -28.70 -32.00 -1.74
C HIS A 84 -29.61 -30.98 -2.45
N GLU A 85 -29.10 -29.98 -3.16
CA GLU A 85 -29.92 -28.99 -3.88
C GLU A 85 -30.42 -29.57 -5.21
N ARG A 86 -31.37 -30.51 -5.13
CA ARG A 86 -31.97 -31.16 -6.30
C ARG A 86 -33.30 -30.52 -6.64
N LEU A 87 -33.28 -29.63 -7.64
CA LEU A 87 -34.48 -28.92 -8.10
C LEU A 87 -35.32 -29.73 -9.08
N ASP A 88 -34.74 -30.77 -9.70
CA ASP A 88 -35.38 -31.66 -10.68
C ASP A 88 -36.17 -30.94 -11.78
N ASP A 89 -35.63 -29.82 -12.29
CA ASP A 89 -36.25 -28.98 -13.33
C ASP A 89 -35.29 -28.73 -14.51
N GLU A 90 -35.64 -29.27 -15.68
CA GLU A 90 -34.84 -29.14 -16.92
C GLU A 90 -34.80 -27.71 -17.45
N GLN A 91 -35.74 -26.83 -17.07
CA GLN A 91 -35.76 -25.43 -17.46
C GLN A 91 -34.76 -24.58 -16.68
N VAL A 92 -34.19 -25.13 -15.60
CA VAL A 92 -33.16 -24.48 -14.81
C VAL A 92 -31.78 -24.93 -15.30
N ALA A 93 -30.85 -23.99 -15.33
CA ALA A 93 -29.44 -24.28 -15.40
C ALA A 93 -28.72 -23.56 -14.25
N THR A 94 -27.65 -24.19 -13.76
CA THR A 94 -26.83 -23.65 -12.68
C THR A 94 -25.41 -23.41 -13.18
N HIS A 95 -24.78 -22.32 -12.75
CA HIS A 95 -23.37 -22.03 -13.05
C HIS A 95 -22.68 -21.36 -11.85
N TRP A 96 -21.40 -21.63 -11.68
CA TRP A 96 -20.62 -21.10 -10.56
C TRP A 96 -19.61 -20.05 -11.03
N VAL A 97 -19.35 -19.05 -10.20
CA VAL A 97 -18.31 -18.04 -10.42
C VAL A 97 -17.32 -18.11 -9.26
N LEU A 98 -16.08 -18.51 -9.53
CA LEU A 98 -15.00 -18.46 -8.55
C LEU A 98 -14.41 -17.05 -8.58
N ASN A 99 -14.70 -16.25 -7.54
CA ASN A 99 -14.38 -14.83 -7.50
C ASN A 99 -13.09 -14.56 -6.71
N ARG A 100 -11.99 -14.34 -7.45
CA ARG A 100 -10.72 -13.76 -6.98
C ARG A 100 -10.16 -14.43 -5.73
N LEU A 101 -10.20 -15.77 -5.73
CA LEU A 101 -9.70 -16.57 -4.62
C LEU A 101 -8.20 -16.34 -4.43
N ALA A 102 -7.83 -15.82 -3.25
CA ALA A 102 -6.47 -15.40 -2.94
C ALA A 102 -5.55 -16.58 -2.58
N ASP A 103 -6.10 -17.59 -1.90
CA ASP A 103 -5.39 -18.81 -1.54
C ASP A 103 -5.55 -19.87 -2.64
N GLU A 104 -4.44 -20.17 -3.33
CA GLU A 104 -4.40 -21.12 -4.44
C GLU A 104 -4.73 -22.56 -4.00
N ARG A 105 -4.42 -22.94 -2.75
CA ARG A 105 -4.78 -24.25 -2.22
C ARG A 105 -6.29 -24.36 -2.08
N VAL A 106 -6.93 -23.34 -1.51
CA VAL A 106 -8.39 -23.29 -1.35
C VAL A 106 -9.08 -23.20 -2.72
N ALA A 107 -8.56 -22.38 -3.64
CA ALA A 107 -9.07 -22.27 -5.00
C ALA A 107 -9.07 -23.62 -5.73
N ARG A 108 -8.00 -24.40 -5.59
CA ARG A 108 -7.91 -25.74 -6.14
C ARG A 108 -8.95 -26.69 -5.57
N GLN A 109 -9.17 -26.66 -4.26
CA GLN A 109 -10.20 -27.50 -3.62
C GLN A 109 -11.61 -27.19 -4.15
N PHE A 110 -11.93 -25.91 -4.37
CA PHE A 110 -13.19 -25.53 -5.01
C PHE A 110 -13.30 -26.04 -6.45
N ARG A 111 -12.23 -25.90 -7.25
CA ARG A 111 -12.18 -26.41 -8.63
C ARG A 111 -12.37 -27.92 -8.69
N GLU A 112 -11.68 -28.66 -7.83
CA GLU A 112 -11.77 -30.12 -7.73
C GLU A 112 -13.17 -30.57 -7.34
N LEU A 113 -13.78 -29.93 -6.34
CA LEU A 113 -15.14 -30.24 -5.90
C LEU A 113 -16.19 -29.93 -6.98
N LEU A 114 -16.09 -28.80 -7.66
CA LEU A 114 -17.00 -28.48 -8.76
C LEU A 114 -16.84 -29.47 -9.92
N ALA A 115 -15.60 -29.89 -10.23
CA ALA A 115 -15.34 -30.89 -11.27
C ALA A 115 -15.86 -32.30 -10.89
N GLU A 116 -15.76 -32.70 -9.62
CA GLU A 116 -16.31 -33.96 -9.09
C GLU A 116 -17.81 -34.10 -9.39
N PHE A 117 -18.55 -33.00 -9.32
CA PHE A 117 -20.01 -32.96 -9.54
C PHE A 117 -20.40 -32.48 -10.95
N ASP A 118 -19.45 -32.39 -11.90
CA ASP A 118 -19.68 -31.86 -13.25
C ASP A 118 -20.34 -30.45 -13.26
N ALA A 119 -20.13 -29.67 -12.20
CA ALA A 119 -20.72 -28.35 -12.01
C ALA A 119 -19.95 -27.30 -12.84
N PRO A 120 -20.60 -26.62 -13.81
CA PRO A 120 -19.91 -25.68 -14.68
C PRO A 120 -19.55 -24.41 -13.92
N PHE A 121 -18.35 -23.87 -14.18
CA PHE A 121 -17.88 -22.67 -13.51
C PHE A 121 -17.03 -21.76 -14.39
N THR A 122 -16.98 -20.49 -14.01
CA THR A 122 -16.09 -19.46 -14.55
C THR A 122 -15.22 -18.92 -13.43
N GLU A 123 -13.92 -18.75 -13.68
CA GLU A 123 -12.98 -18.21 -12.69
C GLU A 123 -12.62 -16.77 -13.03
N LEU A 124 -12.78 -15.88 -12.04
CA LEU A 124 -12.32 -14.50 -12.07
C LEU A 124 -11.01 -14.44 -11.28
N PRO A 125 -9.85 -14.36 -11.93
CA PRO A 125 -8.57 -14.46 -11.22
C PRO A 125 -8.27 -13.20 -10.41
N LEU A 126 -7.65 -13.37 -9.24
CA LEU A 126 -7.01 -12.26 -8.51
C LEU A 126 -5.71 -11.88 -9.23
N ARG A 127 -5.72 -10.74 -9.93
CA ARG A 127 -4.50 -10.21 -10.57
C ARG A 127 -3.68 -9.42 -9.56
N LEU A 128 -2.71 -10.08 -8.91
CA LEU A 128 -1.89 -9.51 -7.84
C LEU A 128 -1.21 -8.18 -8.23
N ALA A 129 -0.73 -8.06 -9.48
CA ALA A 129 -0.13 -6.82 -9.97
C ALA A 129 -1.11 -5.64 -9.98
N GLN A 130 -2.36 -5.86 -10.41
CA GLN A 130 -3.38 -4.81 -10.40
C GLN A 130 -3.83 -4.45 -8.98
N TYR A 131 -3.89 -5.45 -8.10
CA TYR A 131 -4.13 -5.22 -6.67
C TYR A 131 -3.01 -4.36 -6.05
N ALA A 132 -1.75 -4.62 -6.41
CA ALA A 132 -0.60 -3.86 -5.92
C ALA A 132 -0.66 -2.38 -6.33
N GLU A 133 -1.13 -2.11 -7.55
CA GLU A 133 -1.36 -0.77 -8.13
C GLU A 133 -2.64 -0.07 -7.63
N ALA A 134 -3.51 -0.74 -6.87
CA ALA A 134 -4.63 -0.03 -6.26
C ALA A 134 -4.11 0.86 -5.12
N PRO A 135 -4.54 2.13 -5.01
CA PRO A 135 -4.07 3.03 -3.95
C PRO A 135 -4.70 2.67 -2.60
N PHE A 136 -4.07 3.15 -1.51
CA PHE A 136 -4.77 3.36 -0.26
C PHE A 136 -5.50 4.71 -0.33
N ASN A 137 -6.72 4.75 0.20
CA ASN A 137 -7.54 5.95 0.22
C ASN A 137 -7.35 6.65 1.57
N VAL A 138 -6.83 7.88 1.58
CA VAL A 138 -6.62 8.61 2.85
C VAL A 138 -7.82 9.45 3.24
N VAL A 139 -8.63 9.85 2.24
CA VAL A 139 -9.92 10.51 2.46
C VAL A 139 -11.03 9.48 2.34
N VAL A 140 -11.76 9.31 3.43
CA VAL A 140 -12.92 8.42 3.49
C VAL A 140 -14.15 9.18 2.99
N GLU A 141 -14.81 8.62 1.96
CA GLU A 141 -16.06 9.14 1.39
C GLU A 141 -15.99 10.65 1.12
N ASP A 142 -16.94 11.44 1.65
CA ASP A 142 -17.02 12.89 1.49
C ASP A 142 -16.60 13.69 2.74
N HIS A 143 -15.89 13.06 3.68
CA HIS A 143 -15.49 13.71 4.94
C HIS A 143 -14.43 14.80 4.73
N GLY A 144 -13.59 14.70 3.70
CA GLY A 144 -12.56 15.72 3.39
C GLY A 144 -11.41 15.81 4.39
N VAL A 145 -11.21 14.78 5.21
CA VAL A 145 -10.14 14.69 6.20
C VAL A 145 -9.26 13.47 5.94
N ASP A 146 -8.00 13.56 6.35
CA ASP A 146 -7.04 12.47 6.29
C ASP A 146 -7.22 11.53 7.49
N ARG A 147 -7.98 10.44 7.29
CA ARG A 147 -8.32 9.49 8.36
C ARG A 147 -7.16 8.61 8.81
N VAL A 148 -6.02 8.62 8.11
CA VAL A 148 -4.87 7.79 8.48
C VAL A 148 -3.96 8.52 9.48
N HIS A 149 -3.87 9.84 9.34
CA HIS A 149 -2.92 10.66 10.09
C HIS A 149 -3.57 11.67 11.04
N GLU A 150 -4.89 11.86 10.96
CA GLU A 150 -5.63 12.58 11.98
C GLU A 150 -5.66 11.78 13.30
N GLU A 151 -5.74 12.49 14.42
CA GLU A 151 -5.97 11.88 15.73
C GLU A 151 -7.34 11.17 15.72
N PRO A 152 -7.42 9.89 16.08
CA PRO A 152 -8.70 9.23 16.23
C PRO A 152 -9.53 9.96 17.30
N GLY A 153 -10.79 10.28 16.99
CA GLY A 153 -11.70 10.76 18.03
C GLY A 153 -12.05 9.68 19.05
N ASP A 154 -12.98 9.98 19.96
CA ASP A 154 -13.65 9.00 20.84
C ASP A 154 -14.58 8.08 20.04
N GLU A 155 -14.03 7.42 19.03
CA GLU A 155 -14.72 6.54 18.10
C GLU A 155 -14.80 5.13 18.68
N ASP A 156 -15.96 4.49 18.53
CA ASP A 156 -16.15 3.11 18.93
C ASP A 156 -15.37 2.13 18.02
N GLU A 157 -15.21 0.89 18.48
CA GLU A 157 -14.50 -0.15 17.71
C GLU A 157 -15.09 -0.34 16.31
N TRP A 158 -16.39 -0.11 16.16
CA TRP A 158 -17.09 -0.16 14.88
C TRP A 158 -16.55 0.86 13.90
N THR A 159 -16.56 2.13 14.29
CA THR A 159 -16.13 3.24 13.46
C THR A 159 -14.66 3.08 13.07
N GLN A 160 -13.81 2.72 14.04
CA GLN A 160 -12.38 2.45 13.78
C GLN A 160 -12.17 1.36 12.72
N ASN A 161 -12.88 0.23 12.81
CA ASN A 161 -12.75 -0.85 11.83
C ASN A 161 -13.29 -0.45 10.45
N LEU A 162 -14.36 0.34 10.39
CA LEU A 162 -14.91 0.83 9.13
C LEU A 162 -13.98 1.81 8.43
N ASP A 163 -13.33 2.70 9.19
CA ASP A 163 -12.38 3.66 8.67
C ASP A 163 -11.15 2.97 8.09
N VAL A 164 -10.58 1.98 8.80
CA VAL A 164 -9.50 1.16 8.24
C VAL A 164 -9.95 0.44 6.96
N ASN A 165 -11.15 -0.14 6.95
CA ASN A 165 -11.68 -0.77 5.73
C ASN A 165 -11.89 0.22 4.57
N ALA A 166 -12.26 1.47 4.88
CA ALA A 166 -12.42 2.52 3.90
C ALA A 166 -11.07 3.00 3.33
N VAL A 167 -10.02 3.03 4.15
CA VAL A 167 -8.64 3.25 3.67
C VAL A 167 -8.23 2.18 2.66
N TYR A 168 -8.65 0.94 2.91
CA TYR A 168 -8.46 -0.19 2.00
C TYR A 168 -9.52 -0.27 0.87
N ALA A 169 -10.38 0.74 0.64
CA ALA A 169 -11.53 0.58 -0.25
C ALA A 169 -11.16 0.15 -1.68
N SER A 170 -10.15 0.80 -2.28
CA SER A 170 -9.67 0.45 -3.63
C SER A 170 -9.04 -0.94 -3.69
N LYS A 171 -8.32 -1.33 -2.62
CA LYS A 171 -7.73 -2.67 -2.43
C LYS A 171 -8.81 -3.74 -2.30
N ASN A 172 -9.83 -3.50 -1.47
CA ASN A 172 -10.99 -4.36 -1.27
C ASN A 172 -11.73 -4.60 -2.60
N ARG A 173 -12.00 -3.54 -3.37
CA ARG A 173 -12.64 -3.68 -4.70
C ARG A 173 -11.83 -4.55 -5.66
N HIS A 174 -10.50 -4.58 -5.54
CA HIS A 174 -9.64 -5.45 -6.34
C HIS A 174 -9.56 -6.88 -5.79
N ALA A 175 -9.45 -7.07 -4.48
CA ALA A 175 -9.29 -8.40 -3.89
C ALA A 175 -10.62 -9.17 -3.78
N LEU A 176 -11.70 -8.50 -3.38
CA LEU A 176 -13.00 -9.11 -3.11
C LEU A 176 -13.99 -8.83 -4.24
N GLY A 177 -14.07 -7.58 -4.72
CA GLY A 177 -14.78 -7.24 -5.96
C GLY A 177 -16.19 -7.81 -6.13
N ILE A 178 -16.97 -7.93 -5.06
CA ILE A 178 -18.23 -8.70 -5.04
C ILE A 178 -19.25 -8.22 -6.07
N ASN A 179 -19.41 -6.90 -6.22
CA ASN A 179 -20.39 -6.34 -7.16
C ASN A 179 -19.95 -6.54 -8.62
N GLY A 180 -18.64 -6.53 -8.90
CA GLY A 180 -18.11 -6.92 -10.20
C GLY A 180 -18.40 -8.39 -10.51
N ALA A 181 -18.26 -9.29 -9.53
CA ALA A 181 -18.63 -10.70 -9.70
C ALA A 181 -20.13 -10.88 -9.94
N ARG A 182 -20.99 -10.17 -9.18
CA ARG A 182 -22.45 -10.18 -9.40
C ARG A 182 -22.84 -9.69 -10.78
N ASN A 183 -22.20 -8.64 -11.28
CA ASN A 183 -22.43 -8.16 -12.64
C ASN A 183 -22.00 -9.19 -13.70
N VAL A 184 -20.88 -9.88 -13.51
CA VAL A 184 -20.49 -11.02 -14.37
C VAL A 184 -21.50 -12.16 -14.31
N MET A 185 -22.08 -12.45 -13.14
CA MET A 185 -23.12 -13.46 -13.00
C MET A 185 -24.37 -13.11 -13.83
N LEU A 186 -24.78 -11.84 -13.82
CA LEU A 186 -25.88 -11.35 -14.66
C LEU A 186 -25.56 -11.50 -16.15
N ASP A 187 -24.30 -11.25 -16.55
CA ASP A 187 -23.86 -11.40 -17.93
C ASP A 187 -23.86 -12.86 -18.39
N ILE A 188 -23.30 -13.78 -17.59
CA ILE A 188 -23.37 -15.23 -17.85
C ILE A 188 -24.82 -15.69 -18.01
N ALA A 189 -25.70 -15.23 -17.12
CA ALA A 189 -27.11 -15.59 -17.19
C ALA A 189 -27.80 -15.06 -18.44
N ARG A 190 -27.54 -13.80 -18.81
CA ARG A 190 -28.10 -13.15 -20.00
C ARG A 190 -27.61 -13.82 -21.29
N GLU A 191 -26.32 -14.12 -21.37
CA GLU A 191 -25.70 -14.79 -22.53
C GLU A 191 -26.16 -16.23 -22.72
N SER A 192 -26.62 -16.90 -21.65
CA SER A 192 -27.22 -18.24 -21.75
C SER A 192 -28.55 -18.26 -22.51
N GLY A 193 -29.16 -17.08 -22.73
CA GLY A 193 -30.50 -16.93 -23.32
C GLY A 193 -31.64 -17.08 -22.31
N ALA A 194 -31.34 -17.15 -21.02
CA ALA A 194 -32.36 -17.26 -19.98
C ALA A 194 -33.29 -16.06 -19.92
N ARG A 195 -34.56 -16.32 -19.60
CA ARG A 195 -35.56 -15.27 -19.34
C ARG A 195 -35.34 -14.64 -17.97
N TRP A 196 -34.99 -15.44 -16.98
CA TRP A 196 -34.79 -15.03 -15.59
C TRP A 196 -33.37 -15.35 -15.13
N LEU A 197 -32.74 -14.37 -14.49
CA LEU A 197 -31.36 -14.37 -14.03
C LEU A 197 -31.36 -14.34 -12.50
N LEU A 198 -30.85 -15.41 -11.87
CA LEU A 198 -30.85 -15.58 -10.42
C LEU A 198 -29.38 -15.50 -9.97
N SER A 199 -28.91 -14.32 -9.57
CA SER A 199 -27.52 -14.07 -9.20
C SER A 199 -27.34 -14.15 -7.67
N TRP A 200 -26.99 -15.32 -7.14
CA TRP A 200 -27.06 -15.57 -5.70
C TRP A 200 -25.72 -15.77 -5.00
N ASP A 201 -25.71 -15.51 -3.70
CA ASP A 201 -24.54 -15.72 -2.83
C ASP A 201 -24.24 -17.23 -2.63
N GLN A 202 -22.96 -17.59 -2.41
CA GLN A 202 -22.51 -19.00 -2.34
C GLN A 202 -23.27 -19.87 -1.32
N THR A 203 -23.72 -19.29 -0.20
CA THR A 203 -24.30 -20.05 0.92
C THR A 203 -25.81 -20.19 0.83
N CYS A 204 -26.45 -19.66 -0.21
CA CYS A 204 -27.89 -19.80 -0.39
C CYS A 204 -28.23 -21.23 -0.84
N PHE A 205 -29.20 -21.86 -0.22
CA PHE A 205 -29.71 -23.19 -0.52
C PHE A 205 -31.19 -23.10 -0.85
N LEU A 206 -31.62 -23.83 -1.87
CA LEU A 206 -33.01 -23.98 -2.28
C LEU A 206 -33.55 -25.34 -1.93
N THR A 207 -34.69 -25.31 -1.27
CA THR A 207 -35.57 -26.47 -1.22
C THR A 207 -36.37 -26.57 -2.52
N HIS A 208 -36.84 -27.78 -2.83
CA HIS A 208 -37.76 -28.00 -3.95
C HIS A 208 -39.06 -27.19 -3.79
N GLU A 209 -39.54 -27.00 -2.55
CA GLU A 209 -40.71 -26.18 -2.26
C GLU A 209 -40.48 -24.71 -2.62
N ALA A 210 -39.38 -24.12 -2.15
CA ALA A 210 -39.02 -22.74 -2.44
C ALA A 210 -38.89 -22.52 -3.94
N TRP A 211 -38.19 -23.41 -4.64
CA TRP A 211 -38.07 -23.36 -6.09
C TRP A 211 -39.42 -23.45 -6.79
N GLY A 212 -40.29 -24.36 -6.36
CA GLY A 212 -41.63 -24.49 -6.91
C GLY A 212 -42.46 -23.21 -6.80
N GLN A 213 -42.34 -22.46 -5.69
CA GLN A 213 -42.99 -21.16 -5.54
C GLN A 213 -42.37 -20.10 -6.46
N ILE A 214 -41.04 -19.99 -6.47
CA ILE A 214 -40.30 -19.06 -7.33
C ILE A 214 -40.71 -19.26 -8.80
N LYS A 215 -40.64 -20.51 -9.27
CA LYS A 215 -40.99 -20.86 -10.64
C LYS A 215 -42.40 -20.42 -11.01
N ARG A 216 -43.39 -20.72 -10.16
CA ARG A 216 -44.79 -20.34 -10.39
C ARG A 216 -44.95 -18.84 -10.53
N ASP A 217 -44.32 -18.05 -9.67
CA ASP A 217 -44.48 -16.60 -9.68
C ASP A 217 -43.77 -15.98 -10.90
N LEU A 218 -42.59 -16.48 -11.25
CA LEU A 218 -41.84 -16.04 -12.42
C LEU A 218 -42.52 -16.40 -13.75
N ASP A 219 -43.21 -17.54 -13.83
CA ASP A 219 -44.00 -17.94 -15.01
C ASP A 219 -45.23 -17.07 -15.20
N ASN A 220 -45.86 -16.67 -14.10
CA ASN A 220 -47.06 -15.83 -14.08
C ASN A 220 -46.76 -14.32 -14.01
N ALA A 221 -45.48 -13.93 -14.06
CA ALA A 221 -45.06 -12.55 -13.97
C ALA A 221 -45.67 -11.68 -15.07
N ALA A 222 -46.15 -10.49 -14.69
CA ALA A 222 -46.68 -9.52 -15.63
C ALA A 222 -45.62 -9.07 -16.67
N PRO A 223 -46.02 -8.63 -17.89
CA PRO A 223 -45.08 -8.25 -18.95
C PRO A 223 -44.14 -7.09 -18.60
N ASP A 224 -44.46 -6.27 -17.62
CA ASP A 224 -43.66 -5.17 -17.08
C ASP A 224 -42.87 -5.55 -15.82
N GLN A 225 -43.17 -6.70 -15.19
CA GLN A 225 -42.45 -7.18 -14.02
C GLN A 225 -41.05 -7.66 -14.41
N LYS A 226 -40.03 -6.97 -13.89
CA LYS A 226 -38.61 -7.25 -14.20
C LYS A 226 -37.80 -7.77 -13.03
N TYR A 227 -38.28 -7.62 -11.80
CA TYR A 227 -37.54 -8.01 -10.60
C TYR A 227 -38.41 -8.78 -9.63
N PHE A 228 -37.81 -9.70 -8.88
CA PHE A 228 -38.41 -10.35 -7.74
C PHE A 228 -37.39 -10.46 -6.62
N MET A 229 -37.86 -10.64 -5.38
CA MET A 229 -37.01 -10.89 -4.22
C MET A 229 -37.31 -12.23 -3.59
N SER A 230 -36.27 -12.91 -3.11
CA SER A 230 -36.41 -14.08 -2.24
C SER A 230 -35.72 -13.81 -0.92
N PHE A 231 -36.52 -13.67 0.14
CA PHE A 231 -36.02 -13.42 1.50
C PHE A 231 -35.24 -14.62 2.03
N MET A 232 -34.28 -14.31 2.90
CA MET A 232 -33.35 -15.28 3.43
C MET A 232 -33.76 -15.72 4.84
N ASP A 233 -33.74 -17.03 5.07
CA ASP A 233 -33.72 -17.61 6.41
C ASP A 233 -32.30 -18.07 6.73
N ARG A 234 -31.82 -17.85 7.95
CA ARG A 234 -30.43 -18.13 8.36
C ARG A 234 -30.40 -19.29 9.34
N LEU A 235 -29.66 -20.34 8.98
CA LEU A 235 -29.42 -21.44 9.90
C LEU A 235 -28.50 -21.03 11.05
N THR A 236 -28.87 -21.48 12.25
CA THR A 236 -28.10 -21.33 13.50
C THR A 236 -27.50 -22.66 13.98
N GLU A 237 -27.76 -23.75 13.27
CA GLU A 237 -27.30 -25.12 13.54
C GLU A 237 -26.88 -25.82 12.24
N GLU A 238 -26.35 -27.04 12.33
CA GLU A 238 -25.81 -27.78 11.19
C GLU A 238 -26.82 -28.01 10.04
N ASN A 239 -26.30 -28.03 8.80
CA ASN A 239 -27.11 -27.97 7.57
C ASN A 239 -28.15 -29.10 7.43
N ASP A 240 -27.90 -30.26 8.04
CA ASP A 240 -28.78 -31.43 7.97
C ASP A 240 -30.18 -31.16 8.52
N VAL A 241 -30.36 -30.12 9.35
CA VAL A 241 -31.67 -29.70 9.87
C VAL A 241 -32.67 -29.44 8.75
N ILE A 242 -32.22 -28.92 7.59
CA ILE A 242 -33.09 -28.61 6.44
C ILE A 242 -33.71 -29.89 5.85
N LEU A 243 -33.03 -31.03 6.02
CA LEU A 243 -33.50 -32.33 5.52
C LEU A 243 -34.56 -32.95 6.45
N SER A 244 -34.79 -32.37 7.63
CA SER A 244 -35.82 -32.81 8.56
C SER A 244 -37.22 -32.39 8.07
N PRO A 245 -38.22 -33.28 8.13
CA PRO A 245 -39.61 -32.91 7.81
C PRO A 245 -40.22 -31.88 8.77
N ASP A 246 -39.63 -31.70 9.95
CA ASP A 246 -40.10 -30.75 10.97
C ASP A 246 -39.47 -29.35 10.84
N PHE A 247 -38.56 -29.16 9.88
CA PHE A 247 -37.91 -27.87 9.66
C PHE A 247 -38.93 -26.82 9.22
N LYS A 248 -38.90 -25.66 9.88
CA LYS A 248 -39.77 -24.52 9.57
C LYS A 248 -38.92 -23.33 9.20
N VAL A 249 -39.24 -22.75 8.06
CA VAL A 249 -38.56 -21.57 7.55
C VAL A 249 -39.13 -20.29 8.16
N ASP A 250 -38.27 -19.34 8.48
CA ASP A 250 -38.63 -17.98 8.91
C ASP A 250 -37.81 -16.93 8.12
N PRO A 251 -38.10 -16.76 6.81
CA PRO A 251 -37.29 -15.90 5.94
C PRO A 251 -37.61 -14.42 6.16
N TRP A 252 -36.66 -13.68 6.74
CA TRP A 252 -36.81 -12.24 7.00
C TRP A 252 -35.52 -11.42 6.73
N GLU A 253 -34.37 -12.07 6.50
CA GLU A 253 -33.07 -11.41 6.29
C GLU A 253 -32.89 -10.83 4.88
N GLU A 254 -31.75 -10.15 4.65
CA GLU A 254 -31.38 -9.54 3.37
C GLU A 254 -31.67 -10.47 2.17
N PRO A 255 -32.57 -10.08 1.25
CA PRO A 255 -33.04 -10.95 0.19
C PRO A 255 -32.01 -11.15 -0.92
N GLN A 256 -32.21 -12.20 -1.70
CA GLN A 256 -31.60 -12.36 -3.03
C GLN A 256 -32.51 -11.72 -4.09
N ILE A 257 -31.91 -11.21 -5.17
CA ILE A 257 -32.62 -10.49 -6.23
C ILE A 257 -32.65 -11.38 -7.49
N ILE A 258 -33.82 -11.47 -8.11
CA ILE A 258 -34.03 -12.14 -9.39
C ILE A 258 -34.31 -11.06 -10.44
N PHE A 259 -33.67 -11.17 -11.59
CA PHE A 259 -33.73 -10.21 -12.68
C PHE A 259 -34.37 -10.85 -13.91
N ARG A 260 -35.15 -10.10 -14.67
CA ARG A 260 -35.52 -10.49 -16.03
C ARG A 260 -34.38 -10.12 -16.99
N ASN A 261 -34.27 -10.83 -18.10
CA ASN A 261 -33.16 -10.66 -19.02
C ASN A 261 -32.98 -9.22 -19.56
N ASP A 262 -34.07 -8.49 -19.73
CA ASP A 262 -34.16 -7.10 -20.22
C ASP A 262 -34.19 -6.03 -19.10
N SER A 263 -33.83 -6.41 -17.87
CA SER A 263 -33.52 -5.48 -16.77
C SER A 263 -32.28 -4.64 -17.09
N VAL A 264 -32.30 -3.37 -16.69
CA VAL A 264 -31.17 -2.45 -16.90
C VAL A 264 -30.28 -2.28 -15.67
N GLU A 265 -30.79 -2.65 -14.49
CA GLU A 265 -30.06 -2.42 -13.24
C GLU A 265 -28.87 -3.36 -13.07
N ARG A 266 -27.84 -2.81 -12.43
CA ARG A 266 -26.60 -3.49 -12.08
C ARG A 266 -26.16 -3.10 -10.67
N PHE A 267 -25.36 -3.96 -10.06
CA PHE A 267 -24.70 -3.67 -8.80
C PHE A 267 -23.64 -2.58 -9.02
N ASP A 268 -23.53 -1.63 -8.09
CA ASP A 268 -22.54 -0.55 -8.18
C ASP A 268 -21.14 -1.06 -7.79
N GLU A 269 -20.23 -1.16 -8.76
CA GLU A 269 -18.87 -1.66 -8.55
C GLU A 269 -17.98 -0.69 -7.77
N GLN A 270 -18.42 0.56 -7.52
CA GLN A 270 -17.70 1.50 -6.67
C GLN A 270 -17.85 1.19 -5.17
N LEU A 271 -18.91 0.46 -4.79
CA LEU A 271 -19.12 -0.01 -3.42
C LEU A 271 -18.23 -1.22 -3.14
N ARG A 272 -17.46 -1.14 -2.05
CA ARG A 272 -16.61 -2.24 -1.59
C ARG A 272 -17.43 -3.31 -0.87
N TYR A 273 -16.90 -4.53 -0.78
CA TYR A 273 -17.54 -5.56 0.04
C TYR A 273 -17.59 -5.12 1.50
N GLY A 274 -18.78 -5.21 2.11
CA GLY A 274 -19.02 -4.77 3.49
C GLY A 274 -19.38 -3.28 3.60
N GLN A 275 -19.65 -2.59 2.49
CA GLN A 275 -20.19 -1.22 2.46
C GLN A 275 -21.62 -1.25 1.89
N ARG A 276 -22.48 -2.06 2.52
CA ARG A 276 -23.93 -2.16 2.20
C ARG A 276 -24.18 -2.38 0.70
N ASP A 277 -23.28 -3.13 0.06
CA ASP A 277 -23.09 -3.18 -1.39
C ASP A 277 -24.27 -3.77 -2.17
N LYS A 278 -25.09 -4.62 -1.52
CA LYS A 278 -26.35 -5.14 -2.05
C LYS A 278 -27.55 -4.28 -1.66
N ALA A 279 -27.62 -3.83 -0.41
CA ALA A 279 -28.68 -2.92 0.06
C ALA A 279 -28.78 -1.63 -0.76
N ALA A 280 -27.66 -1.13 -1.28
CA ALA A 280 -27.66 0.01 -2.20
C ALA A 280 -28.53 -0.24 -3.45
N LEU A 281 -28.50 -1.44 -4.02
CA LEU A 281 -29.36 -1.79 -5.16
C LEU A 281 -30.82 -1.97 -4.74
N LEU A 282 -31.09 -2.53 -3.55
CA LEU A 282 -32.45 -2.65 -3.01
C LEU A 282 -33.12 -1.27 -2.88
N ILE A 283 -32.39 -0.24 -2.41
CA ILE A 283 -32.90 1.13 -2.34
C ILE A 283 -33.20 1.70 -3.72
N ARG A 284 -32.29 1.50 -4.69
CA ARG A 284 -32.51 1.96 -6.07
C ARG A 284 -33.74 1.31 -6.70
N LEU A 285 -33.99 0.04 -6.38
CA LEU A 285 -35.19 -0.70 -6.76
C LEU A 285 -36.44 -0.33 -5.93
N GLN A 286 -36.33 0.65 -5.02
CA GLN A 286 -37.40 1.10 -4.14
C GLN A 286 -37.96 0.01 -3.22
N VAL A 287 -37.15 -0.99 -2.90
CA VAL A 287 -37.52 -2.05 -1.99
C VAL A 287 -37.47 -1.54 -0.55
N ASN A 288 -38.58 -1.69 0.17
CA ASN A 288 -38.66 -1.40 1.59
C ASN A 288 -38.02 -2.51 2.45
N GLY A 289 -37.26 -2.12 3.47
CA GLY A 289 -36.66 -3.01 4.44
C GLY A 289 -35.94 -2.25 5.56
N VAL A 290 -35.22 -2.99 6.41
CA VAL A 290 -34.47 -2.41 7.54
C VAL A 290 -33.42 -1.39 7.10
N TRP A 291 -32.93 -1.49 5.85
CA TRP A 291 -31.95 -0.58 5.26
C TRP A 291 -32.45 0.84 5.02
N ASN A 292 -33.77 1.07 4.98
CA ASN A 292 -34.31 2.43 4.86
C ASN A 292 -34.01 3.27 6.11
N GLY A 293 -33.86 2.64 7.27
CA GLY A 293 -33.55 3.31 8.53
C GLY A 293 -32.05 3.44 8.82
N TRP A 294 -31.18 2.93 7.95
CA TRP A 294 -29.74 3.03 8.17
C TRP A 294 -29.24 4.46 7.93
N GLY A 295 -28.23 4.88 8.70
CA GLY A 295 -27.56 6.17 8.47
C GLY A 295 -26.69 6.08 7.23
N TRP A 296 -27.17 6.59 6.10
CA TRP A 296 -26.46 6.65 4.82
C TRP A 296 -25.69 7.97 4.69
N SER A 297 -24.39 7.91 4.37
CA SER A 297 -23.60 9.11 4.14
C SER A 297 -24.06 9.86 2.89
N SER A 298 -23.62 11.11 2.72
CA SER A 298 -24.03 11.90 1.54
C SER A 298 -23.49 11.26 0.24
N TRP A 299 -22.29 10.68 0.32
CA TRP A 299 -21.68 9.93 -0.77
C TRP A 299 -22.49 8.67 -1.15
N GLU A 300 -22.98 7.92 -0.16
CA GLU A 300 -23.83 6.74 -0.39
C GLU A 300 -25.23 7.14 -0.91
N GLN A 301 -25.80 8.24 -0.43
CA GLN A 301 -27.12 8.74 -0.86
C GLN A 301 -27.15 9.07 -2.36
N GLN A 302 -26.04 9.60 -2.91
CA GLN A 302 -25.90 9.85 -4.34
C GLN A 302 -25.98 8.58 -5.19
N ARG A 303 -25.59 7.43 -4.62
CA ARG A 303 -25.60 6.11 -5.27
C ARG A 303 -26.85 5.29 -4.98
N THR A 304 -27.74 5.80 -4.14
CA THR A 304 -28.95 5.11 -3.69
C THR A 304 -30.18 5.95 -3.98
N TYR A 305 -30.64 6.76 -3.03
CA TYR A 305 -31.87 7.55 -3.13
C TYR A 305 -31.88 8.57 -4.27
N ALA A 306 -30.72 9.12 -4.63
CA ALA A 306 -30.60 10.06 -5.75
C ALA A 306 -30.49 9.37 -7.13
N ASN A 307 -30.37 8.04 -7.17
CA ASN A 307 -30.13 7.25 -8.37
C ASN A 307 -31.09 6.06 -8.48
N LEU A 308 -32.39 6.32 -8.32
CA LEU A 308 -33.44 5.30 -8.42
C LEU A 308 -33.47 4.63 -9.80
N SER A 309 -33.83 3.35 -9.80
CA SER A 309 -33.95 2.55 -11.01
C SER A 309 -35.05 3.07 -11.92
N LYS A 310 -34.78 3.02 -13.23
CA LYS A 310 -35.75 3.42 -14.27
C LYS A 310 -36.74 2.30 -14.61
N ASP A 311 -36.47 1.08 -14.19
CA ASP A 311 -37.34 -0.06 -14.47
C ASP A 311 -38.49 -0.21 -13.46
N VAL A 312 -38.45 0.50 -12.34
CA VAL A 312 -39.45 0.39 -11.27
C VAL A 312 -40.16 1.73 -11.07
N SER A 313 -41.45 1.66 -10.74
CA SER A 313 -42.30 2.84 -10.55
C SER A 313 -43.07 2.74 -9.23
N GLY A 314 -42.35 2.78 -8.12
CA GLY A 314 -42.92 2.80 -6.77
C GLY A 314 -42.46 1.63 -5.89
N PRO A 315 -42.85 1.64 -4.59
CA PRO A 315 -42.34 0.73 -3.57
C PRO A 315 -42.81 -0.73 -3.70
N ASP A 316 -43.93 -0.97 -4.38
CA ASP A 316 -44.51 -2.31 -4.58
C ASP A 316 -44.12 -2.93 -5.93
N ALA A 317 -43.21 -2.28 -6.67
CA ALA A 317 -42.81 -2.72 -8.01
C ALA A 317 -41.93 -3.98 -8.02
N VAL A 318 -41.45 -4.43 -6.86
CA VAL A 318 -40.62 -5.63 -6.72
C VAL A 318 -41.26 -6.57 -5.70
N PRO A 319 -42.10 -7.53 -6.14
CA PRO A 319 -42.75 -8.49 -5.26
C PRO A 319 -41.75 -9.52 -4.70
N SER A 320 -42.08 -10.05 -3.52
CA SER A 320 -41.39 -11.20 -2.95
C SER A 320 -41.91 -12.52 -3.53
N THR A 321 -41.05 -13.53 -3.58
CA THR A 321 -41.36 -14.89 -4.03
C THR A 321 -40.45 -15.91 -3.36
N GLY A 322 -41.03 -17.05 -2.98
CA GLY A 322 -40.34 -18.15 -2.30
C GLY A 322 -39.45 -17.69 -1.13
N TYR A 323 -38.35 -18.41 -0.92
CA TYR A 323 -37.35 -18.11 0.10
C TYR A 323 -36.00 -18.73 -0.28
N VAL A 324 -34.93 -18.32 0.37
CA VAL A 324 -33.62 -18.98 0.30
C VAL A 324 -33.13 -19.28 1.71
N ILE A 325 -32.46 -20.40 1.91
CA ILE A 325 -31.85 -20.74 3.20
C ILE A 325 -30.37 -20.43 3.14
N ARG A 326 -29.85 -19.64 4.07
CA ARG A 326 -28.41 -19.47 4.25
C ARG A 326 -27.89 -20.57 5.15
N LEU A 327 -27.04 -21.41 4.56
CA LEU A 327 -26.36 -22.49 5.26
C LEU A 327 -25.51 -21.97 6.43
N TYR A 328 -25.32 -22.86 7.40
CA TYR A 328 -24.67 -22.58 8.66
C TYR A 328 -23.25 -22.06 8.45
N SER A 329 -22.89 -21.03 9.21
CA SER A 329 -21.57 -20.39 9.12
C SER A 329 -20.47 -21.13 9.88
N GLY A 330 -20.85 -22.09 10.75
CA GLY A 330 -19.94 -22.76 11.68
C GLY A 330 -19.64 -21.96 12.96
N LEU A 331 -20.28 -20.81 13.17
CA LEU A 331 -20.16 -20.04 14.41
C LEU A 331 -21.25 -20.44 15.42
N GLU A 332 -20.99 -20.24 16.71
CA GLU A 332 -21.95 -20.53 17.79
C GLU A 332 -23.33 -19.91 17.51
N SER A 333 -24.39 -20.64 17.86
CA SER A 333 -25.77 -20.29 17.49
C SER A 333 -26.18 -18.90 17.96
N GLU A 334 -25.74 -18.47 19.16
CA GLU A 334 -25.96 -17.12 19.71
C GLU A 334 -25.43 -16.00 18.79
N MET A 335 -24.39 -16.28 18.00
CA MET A 335 -23.77 -15.33 17.07
C MET A 335 -24.46 -15.30 15.70
N GLU A 336 -25.22 -16.33 15.34
CA GLU A 336 -26.02 -16.40 14.11
C GLU A 336 -27.49 -16.05 14.34
N GLN A 337 -27.92 -15.83 15.58
CA GLN A 337 -29.28 -15.38 15.88
C GLN A 337 -29.65 -14.08 15.15
N ASN A 338 -30.95 -13.95 14.88
CA ASN A 338 -31.53 -12.69 14.46
C ASN A 338 -31.71 -11.74 15.66
N THR A 339 -30.62 -11.15 16.12
CA THR A 339 -30.66 -10.06 17.10
C THR A 339 -29.75 -8.93 16.65
N ALA A 340 -30.03 -7.70 17.11
CA ALA A 340 -29.19 -6.54 16.81
C ALA A 340 -27.74 -6.74 17.28
N LEU A 341 -27.54 -7.37 18.45
CA LEU A 341 -26.22 -7.68 19.01
C LEU A 341 -25.44 -8.67 18.14
N ALA A 342 -26.10 -9.76 17.71
CA ALA A 342 -25.49 -10.73 16.81
C ALA A 342 -25.19 -10.10 15.43
N GLY A 343 -26.08 -9.25 14.92
CA GLY A 343 -25.86 -8.44 13.73
C GLY A 343 -24.58 -7.60 13.81
N TYR A 344 -24.44 -6.81 14.89
CA TYR A 344 -23.23 -6.02 15.16
C TYR A 344 -21.97 -6.89 15.20
N GLY A 345 -22.00 -8.01 15.95
CA GLY A 345 -20.86 -8.91 16.06
C GLY A 345 -20.43 -9.52 14.72
N ARG A 346 -21.39 -9.86 13.84
CA ARG A 346 -21.10 -10.39 12.49
C ARG A 346 -20.41 -9.36 11.61
N GLU A 347 -20.85 -8.12 11.68
CA GLU A 347 -20.29 -7.02 10.89
C GLU A 347 -18.87 -6.65 11.36
N ILE A 348 -18.61 -6.56 12.67
CA ILE A 348 -17.24 -6.37 13.21
C ILE A 348 -16.31 -7.49 12.76
N ARG A 349 -16.73 -8.75 12.87
CA ARG A 349 -15.92 -9.90 12.42
C ARG A 349 -15.63 -9.86 10.93
N ARG A 350 -16.59 -9.40 10.12
CA ARG A 350 -16.38 -9.19 8.68
C ARG A 350 -15.34 -8.11 8.45
N ALA A 351 -15.49 -6.95 9.09
CA ALA A 351 -14.55 -5.83 8.95
C ALA A 351 -13.11 -6.26 9.30
N LYS A 352 -12.93 -6.97 10.42
CA LYS A 352 -11.64 -7.55 10.83
C LYS A 352 -11.10 -8.60 9.84
N GLY A 353 -11.97 -9.48 9.35
CA GLY A 353 -11.59 -10.51 8.39
C GLY A 353 -11.14 -9.93 7.05
N VAL A 354 -11.81 -8.87 6.58
CA VAL A 354 -11.39 -8.12 5.38
C VAL A 354 -10.01 -7.50 5.61
N ILE A 355 -9.81 -6.77 6.70
CA ILE A 355 -8.50 -6.15 7.01
C ILE A 355 -7.40 -7.20 7.04
N SER A 356 -7.61 -8.31 7.77
CA SER A 356 -6.62 -9.38 7.89
C SER A 356 -6.28 -10.01 6.54
N MET A 357 -7.25 -10.21 5.66
CA MET A 357 -7.02 -10.73 4.32
C MET A 357 -6.21 -9.76 3.46
N LEU A 358 -6.56 -8.46 3.49
CA LEU A 358 -5.86 -7.44 2.70
C LEU A 358 -4.43 -7.21 3.21
N ASP A 359 -4.23 -7.22 4.53
CA ASP A 359 -2.91 -7.20 5.17
C ASP A 359 -2.02 -8.33 4.65
N LYS A 360 -2.52 -9.57 4.62
CA LYS A 360 -1.80 -10.74 4.06
C LYS A 360 -1.52 -10.59 2.57
N LEU A 361 -2.43 -9.95 1.82
CA LEU A 361 -2.19 -9.66 0.41
C LEU A 361 -1.12 -8.59 0.21
N GLU A 362 -1.04 -7.56 1.06
CA GLU A 362 0.06 -6.59 1.00
C GLU A 362 1.42 -7.27 1.30
N GLU A 363 1.50 -8.16 2.29
CA GLU A 363 2.70 -8.97 2.54
C GLU A 363 3.08 -9.83 1.33
N ARG A 364 2.09 -10.51 0.74
CA ARG A 364 2.27 -11.30 -0.48
C ARG A 364 2.75 -10.46 -1.65
N VAL A 365 2.21 -9.25 -1.85
CA VAL A 365 2.66 -8.30 -2.87
C VAL A 365 4.13 -7.95 -2.65
N MET A 366 4.54 -7.66 -1.42
CA MET A 366 5.92 -7.31 -1.09
C MET A 366 6.87 -8.45 -1.44
N LEU A 367 6.51 -9.69 -1.08
CA LEU A 367 7.33 -10.87 -1.34
C LEU A 367 7.36 -11.28 -2.83
N GLU A 368 6.20 -11.43 -3.47
CA GLU A 368 6.07 -12.02 -4.80
C GLU A 368 6.36 -11.03 -5.94
N LEU A 369 5.95 -9.76 -5.80
CA LEU A 369 6.07 -8.77 -6.89
C LEU A 369 7.29 -7.86 -6.73
N TYR A 370 7.52 -7.37 -5.51
CA TYR A 370 8.61 -6.42 -5.25
C TYR A 370 9.89 -7.10 -4.77
N HIS A 371 9.86 -8.42 -4.59
CA HIS A 371 10.99 -9.23 -4.13
C HIS A 371 11.65 -8.61 -2.88
N TYR A 372 10.80 -8.14 -1.97
CA TYR A 372 11.24 -7.53 -0.73
C TYR A 372 11.97 -8.58 0.11
N ARG A 373 13.09 -8.15 0.70
CA ARG A 373 13.85 -8.91 1.69
C ARG A 373 14.40 -7.92 2.73
N PRO A 374 14.43 -8.29 4.02
CA PRO A 374 14.89 -7.37 5.07
C PRO A 374 16.38 -7.02 4.97
N ASP A 375 17.19 -7.84 4.28
CA ASP A 375 18.62 -7.63 4.03
C ASP A 375 18.92 -6.68 2.85
N LYS A 376 17.91 -6.35 2.04
CA LYS A 376 18.05 -5.47 0.87
C LYS A 376 18.25 -4.01 1.31
N LEU A 377 19.21 -3.33 0.68
CA LEU A 377 19.44 -1.90 0.92
C LEU A 377 18.26 -1.05 0.40
N LEU A 378 17.79 -0.10 1.22
CA LEU A 378 16.68 0.80 0.91
C LEU A 378 17.14 2.17 0.44
N VAL A 379 18.22 2.67 1.01
CA VAL A 379 18.81 3.99 0.76
C VAL A 379 19.86 3.91 -0.34
N TYR A 380 20.74 2.91 -0.26
CA TYR A 380 21.84 2.74 -1.20
C TYR A 380 21.47 1.79 -2.34
N ASP A 381 22.16 1.93 -3.47
CA ASP A 381 22.03 1.06 -4.62
C ASP A 381 23.12 -0.02 -4.59
N GLU A 382 22.69 -1.28 -4.45
CA GLU A 382 23.59 -2.44 -4.42
C GLU A 382 24.40 -2.59 -5.72
N ALA A 383 23.82 -2.25 -6.87
CA ALA A 383 24.51 -2.34 -8.16
C ALA A 383 25.57 -1.24 -8.31
N LEU A 384 25.28 -0.01 -7.84
CA LEU A 384 26.30 1.04 -7.78
C LEU A 384 27.41 0.62 -6.80
N LEU A 385 27.06 0.11 -5.61
CA LEU A 385 28.05 -0.34 -4.64
C LEU A 385 28.99 -1.38 -5.26
N GLN A 386 28.45 -2.38 -5.96
CA GLN A 386 29.25 -3.39 -6.66
C GLN A 386 30.14 -2.76 -7.75
N GLN A 387 29.60 -1.86 -8.57
CA GLN A 387 30.36 -1.16 -9.62
C GLN A 387 31.54 -0.39 -9.03
N TYR A 388 31.35 0.30 -7.90
CA TYR A 388 32.42 1.01 -7.22
C TYR A 388 33.45 0.08 -6.58
N THR A 389 33.03 -1.06 -6.02
CA THR A 389 33.94 -2.10 -5.52
C THR A 389 34.81 -2.69 -6.64
N GLU A 390 34.27 -2.85 -7.85
CA GLU A 390 35.05 -3.32 -9.00
C GLU A 390 36.03 -2.23 -9.49
N ASN A 391 35.58 -0.97 -9.52
CA ASN A 391 36.35 0.17 -10.02
C ASN A 391 37.38 0.70 -9.02
N SER A 392 37.25 0.46 -7.71
CA SER A 392 38.19 0.92 -6.67
C SER A 392 39.61 0.38 -6.85
N LYS A 393 39.78 -0.62 -7.74
CA LYS A 393 41.07 -1.15 -8.21
C LYS A 393 41.80 -0.21 -9.20
N THR A 394 41.15 0.83 -9.68
CA THR A 394 41.67 1.84 -10.63
C THR A 394 41.80 3.21 -9.96
N GLU A 395 42.70 4.05 -10.43
CA GLU A 395 42.87 5.41 -9.90
C GLU A 395 41.65 6.31 -10.16
N GLU A 396 40.98 6.13 -11.31
CA GLU A 396 39.72 6.82 -11.63
C GLU A 396 38.60 6.43 -10.65
N GLY A 397 38.48 5.13 -10.33
CA GLY A 397 37.51 4.65 -9.35
C GLY A 397 37.79 5.13 -7.93
N LYS A 398 39.05 5.19 -7.51
CA LYS A 398 39.44 5.79 -6.21
C LYS A 398 39.13 7.28 -6.15
N GLN A 399 39.37 8.00 -7.24
CA GLN A 399 39.03 9.42 -7.31
C GLN A 399 37.52 9.67 -7.22
N ALA A 400 36.70 8.76 -7.77
CA ALA A 400 35.25 8.86 -7.72
C ALA A 400 34.64 8.59 -6.33
N ILE A 401 35.39 7.98 -5.40
CA ILE A 401 34.99 7.73 -4.01
C ILE A 401 35.85 8.47 -2.99
N SER A 402 36.68 9.43 -3.43
CA SER A 402 37.67 10.06 -2.53
C SER A 402 37.00 10.73 -1.34
N GLY A 403 35.87 11.41 -1.54
CA GLY A 403 35.11 12.01 -0.44
C GLY A 403 34.63 10.99 0.60
N LEU A 404 34.17 9.81 0.17
CA LEU A 404 33.80 8.72 1.07
C LEU A 404 35.02 8.22 1.87
N LEU A 405 36.18 8.07 1.23
CA LEU A 405 37.40 7.64 1.90
C LEU A 405 37.94 8.70 2.86
N ASP A 406 37.80 9.99 2.52
CA ASP A 406 38.16 11.09 3.39
C ASP A 406 37.26 11.12 4.63
N ASP A 407 35.95 10.92 4.45
CA ASP A 407 34.96 10.83 5.54
C ASP A 407 35.28 9.63 6.46
N ALA A 408 35.52 8.45 5.87
CA ALA A 408 35.89 7.24 6.62
C ALA A 408 37.24 7.40 7.35
N SER A 409 38.21 8.07 6.73
CA SER A 409 39.53 8.31 7.36
C SER A 409 39.40 9.22 8.58
N ARG A 410 38.57 10.26 8.53
CA ARG A 410 38.28 11.09 9.72
C ARG A 410 37.56 10.29 10.81
N ALA A 411 36.63 9.43 10.44
CA ALA A 411 35.95 8.55 11.39
C ALA A 411 36.88 7.52 12.06
N MET A 412 37.97 7.12 11.38
CA MET A 412 39.01 6.25 11.95
C MET A 412 39.89 6.95 13.00
N GLU A 413 39.99 8.29 12.99
CA GLU A 413 40.75 9.05 13.98
C GLU A 413 40.06 9.12 15.35
N ILE A 414 38.78 8.77 15.42
CA ILE A 414 37.97 8.82 16.64
C ILE A 414 38.25 7.57 17.48
N SER A 415 39.02 7.69 18.55
CA SER A 415 39.34 6.56 19.44
C SER A 415 38.19 6.18 20.37
N GLU A 416 37.40 7.17 20.80
CA GLU A 416 36.25 7.01 21.71
C GLU A 416 35.02 7.69 21.09
N PRO A 417 34.04 6.92 20.60
CA PRO A 417 32.80 7.48 20.05
C PRO A 417 32.02 8.32 21.07
N TRP A 418 31.50 9.47 20.65
CA TRP A 418 30.50 10.20 21.44
C TRP A 418 29.21 9.41 21.55
N THR A 419 28.61 9.44 22.74
CA THR A 419 27.31 8.81 23.07
C THR A 419 26.43 9.82 23.82
N VAL A 420 25.16 9.48 24.05
CA VAL A 420 24.26 10.30 24.88
C VAL A 420 24.82 10.58 26.28
N THR A 421 25.61 9.66 26.84
CA THR A 421 26.25 9.85 28.16
C THR A 421 27.42 10.84 28.15
N SER A 422 27.78 11.38 26.98
CA SER A 422 28.80 12.43 26.86
C SER A 422 28.28 13.80 27.32
N ASN A 423 26.96 13.96 27.37
CA ASN A 423 26.30 15.15 27.92
C ASN A 423 25.79 14.90 29.34
N LYS A 424 25.44 15.99 30.01
CA LYS A 424 24.73 15.93 31.29
C LYS A 424 23.31 15.41 31.05
N ALA A 425 22.85 14.48 31.89
CA ALA A 425 21.45 14.05 31.89
C ALA A 425 20.52 15.23 32.16
N LEU A 426 19.56 15.45 31.26
CA LEU A 426 18.56 16.52 31.33
C LEU A 426 17.14 15.98 31.61
N ASP A 427 16.96 14.67 31.57
CA ASP A 427 15.69 14.03 31.86
C ASP A 427 15.40 14.07 33.38
N PRO A 428 14.12 13.92 33.79
CA PRO A 428 13.73 13.97 35.20
C PRO A 428 14.34 12.86 36.07
N GLU A 429 14.60 11.69 35.49
CA GLU A 429 15.21 10.56 36.20
C GLU A 429 16.74 10.70 36.31
N HIS A 430 17.31 11.71 35.65
CA HIS A 430 18.76 11.95 35.55
C HIS A 430 19.52 10.70 35.05
N ASP A 431 18.92 9.92 34.14
CA ASP A 431 19.60 8.79 33.49
C ASP A 431 20.39 9.32 32.28
N PRO A 432 21.75 9.29 32.31
CA PRO A 432 22.58 9.84 31.24
C PRO A 432 22.43 9.09 29.91
N ARG A 433 21.69 7.97 29.88
CA ARG A 433 21.39 7.21 28.65
C ARG A 433 20.12 7.66 27.95
N VAL A 434 19.35 8.59 28.53
CA VAL A 434 18.15 9.15 27.91
C VAL A 434 18.56 10.28 26.97
N PHE A 435 18.16 10.19 25.70
CA PHE A 435 18.38 11.26 24.73
C PHE A 435 17.60 12.51 25.15
N ALA A 436 18.32 13.61 25.40
CA ALA A 436 17.71 14.85 25.84
C ALA A 436 18.52 16.08 25.43
N ASN A 437 17.83 17.09 24.88
CA ASN A 437 18.45 18.37 24.52
C ASN A 437 17.42 19.51 24.54
N TYR A 438 17.88 20.76 24.60
CA TYR A 438 17.02 21.94 24.49
C TYR A 438 17.12 22.57 23.10
N PHE A 439 15.99 22.99 22.53
CA PHE A 439 16.01 23.69 21.22
C PHE A 439 16.23 25.20 21.35
N ASP A 440 15.94 25.78 22.51
CA ASP A 440 16.00 27.23 22.80
C ASP A 440 17.19 27.63 23.68
N GLN A 441 18.02 26.66 24.09
CA GLN A 441 19.26 26.90 24.82
C GLN A 441 20.32 25.88 24.40
N LYS A 442 21.56 26.34 24.22
CA LYS A 442 22.71 25.45 24.04
C LYS A 442 23.57 25.44 25.31
N GLU A 443 23.78 24.27 25.91
CA GLU A 443 24.67 24.10 27.07
C GLU A 443 26.13 23.81 26.67
N GLY A 444 26.40 23.45 25.41
CA GLY A 444 27.71 23.08 24.91
C GLY A 444 27.88 23.23 23.39
N PRO A 445 29.04 22.86 22.84
CA PRO A 445 29.31 22.95 21.41
C PRO A 445 28.54 21.92 20.58
N LEU A 446 28.21 20.77 21.16
CA LEU A 446 27.42 19.68 20.57
C LEU A 446 26.34 19.24 21.58
N ASP A 447 25.17 18.86 21.08
CA ASP A 447 24.11 18.22 21.86
C ASP A 447 23.91 16.74 21.44
N ASP A 448 23.00 16.02 22.11
CA ASP A 448 22.70 14.62 21.79
C ASP A 448 22.25 14.42 20.33
N GLY A 449 21.58 15.43 19.75
CA GLY A 449 21.16 15.45 18.36
C GLY A 449 22.32 15.59 17.38
N ASP A 450 23.36 16.33 17.75
CA ASP A 450 24.64 16.33 17.04
C ASP A 450 25.33 14.96 17.16
N PHE A 451 25.36 14.35 18.34
CA PHE A 451 26.05 13.07 18.56
C PHE A 451 25.44 11.90 17.78
N ILE A 452 24.10 11.76 17.78
CA ILE A 452 23.45 10.68 17.01
C ILE A 452 23.69 10.85 15.51
N ARG A 453 23.72 12.09 15.04
CA ARG A 453 24.01 12.44 13.65
C ARG A 453 25.45 12.03 13.31
N GLU A 454 26.44 12.49 14.07
CA GLU A 454 27.84 12.12 13.85
C GLU A 454 28.05 10.60 13.90
N MET A 455 27.48 9.92 14.90
CA MET A 455 27.51 8.45 14.99
C MET A 455 26.96 7.80 13.72
N ALA A 456 25.80 8.24 13.24
CA ALA A 456 25.16 7.64 12.07
C ALA A 456 25.95 7.90 10.77
N TYR A 457 26.45 9.12 10.54
CA TYR A 457 27.26 9.44 9.35
C TYR A 457 28.60 8.72 9.37
N ASN A 458 29.30 8.71 10.51
CA ASN A 458 30.59 8.04 10.65
C ASN A 458 30.46 6.52 10.46
N THR A 459 29.48 5.89 11.12
CA THR A 459 29.18 4.46 10.93
C THR A 459 28.90 4.16 9.47
N THR A 460 28.07 4.98 8.82
CA THR A 460 27.70 4.79 7.42
C THR A 460 28.89 4.93 6.48
N ALA A 461 29.73 5.96 6.66
CA ALA A 461 30.93 6.16 5.85
C ALA A 461 31.91 4.98 6.00
N LEU A 462 32.14 4.52 7.22
CA LEU A 462 32.99 3.35 7.51
C LEU A 462 32.43 2.07 6.89
N SER A 463 31.13 1.81 7.03
CA SER A 463 30.47 0.65 6.42
C SER A 463 30.58 0.66 4.90
N LEU A 464 30.31 1.79 4.24
CA LEU A 464 30.44 1.90 2.79
C LEU A 464 31.91 1.77 2.34
N ALA A 465 32.85 2.41 3.03
CA ALA A 465 34.28 2.31 2.74
C ALA A 465 34.76 0.86 2.83
N TRP A 466 34.39 0.13 3.87
CA TRP A 466 34.68 -1.30 3.99
C TRP A 466 34.18 -2.10 2.78
N ARG A 467 32.94 -1.86 2.33
CA ARG A 467 32.35 -2.64 1.23
C ARG A 467 33.01 -2.33 -0.11
N VAL A 468 33.50 -1.11 -0.30
CA VAL A 468 34.16 -0.70 -1.54
C VAL A 468 35.64 -1.10 -1.59
N THR A 469 36.35 -1.04 -0.46
CA THR A 469 37.80 -1.33 -0.39
C THR A 469 38.12 -2.76 0.03
N GLY A 470 37.22 -3.41 0.77
CA GLY A 470 37.47 -4.68 1.45
C GLY A 470 38.27 -4.55 2.75
N ASP A 471 38.64 -3.34 3.18
CA ASP A 471 39.44 -3.13 4.39
C ASP A 471 38.60 -3.30 5.66
N LYS A 472 38.83 -4.42 6.36
CA LYS A 472 38.10 -4.80 7.58
C LYS A 472 38.29 -3.78 8.72
N GLN A 473 39.32 -2.93 8.72
CA GLN A 473 39.53 -1.94 9.78
C GLN A 473 38.35 -0.96 9.88
N TYR A 474 37.80 -0.54 8.75
CA TYR A 474 36.61 0.32 8.73
C TYR A 474 35.41 -0.37 9.37
N ALA A 475 35.19 -1.65 9.07
CA ALA A 475 34.08 -2.41 9.66
C ALA A 475 34.22 -2.57 11.18
N VAL A 476 35.44 -2.84 11.66
CA VAL A 476 35.73 -2.94 13.10
C VAL A 476 35.44 -1.60 13.78
N GLN A 477 35.88 -0.48 13.21
CA GLN A 477 35.60 0.83 13.77
C GLN A 477 34.10 1.16 13.75
N ALA A 478 33.38 0.82 12.68
CA ALA A 478 31.92 1.00 12.60
C ALA A 478 31.20 0.21 13.70
N SER A 479 31.64 -1.03 13.96
CA SER A 479 31.10 -1.85 15.05
C SER A 479 31.30 -1.20 16.43
N ARG A 480 32.38 -0.45 16.65
CA ARG A 480 32.63 0.27 17.92
C ARG A 480 31.64 1.42 18.15
N PHE A 481 31.28 2.15 17.09
CA PHE A 481 30.22 3.17 17.17
C PHE A 481 28.87 2.54 17.54
N LEU A 482 28.51 1.44 16.89
CA LEU A 482 27.26 0.72 17.16
C LEU A 482 27.26 0.07 18.55
N GLU A 483 28.38 -0.47 18.99
CA GLU A 483 28.51 -1.03 20.34
C GLU A 483 28.27 0.04 21.41
N ALA A 484 28.96 1.18 21.30
CA ALA A 484 28.82 2.29 22.25
C ALA A 484 27.40 2.89 22.26
N TRP A 485 26.74 2.98 21.10
CA TRP A 485 25.43 3.62 21.01
C TRP A 485 24.24 2.69 21.30
N CYS A 486 24.34 1.41 20.92
CA CYS A 486 23.18 0.51 20.92
C CYS A 486 23.30 -0.65 21.91
N ALA A 487 24.51 -1.04 22.34
CA ALA A 487 24.72 -2.33 23.01
C ALA A 487 25.42 -2.23 24.38
N ASP A 488 26.31 -1.27 24.57
CA ASP A 488 27.05 -1.09 25.82
C ASP A 488 26.11 -0.67 26.95
N SER A 489 26.08 -1.46 28.03
CA SER A 489 25.12 -1.26 29.13
C SER A 489 25.25 0.09 29.85
N THR A 490 26.42 0.73 29.74
CA THR A 490 26.74 1.98 30.44
C THR A 490 26.52 3.21 29.58
N SER A 491 26.61 3.08 28.26
CA SER A 491 26.64 4.21 27.31
C SER A 491 25.56 4.16 26.23
N ALA A 492 24.93 3.00 26.00
CA ALA A 492 23.91 2.85 24.98
C ALA A 492 22.69 3.74 25.25
N MET A 493 22.22 4.41 24.20
CA MET A 493 21.04 5.25 24.22
C MET A 493 19.80 4.39 24.50
N ARG A 494 18.99 4.78 25.50
CA ARG A 494 17.61 4.29 25.60
C ARG A 494 16.83 4.80 24.39
N ALA A 495 16.20 3.89 23.66
CA ALA A 495 15.54 4.16 22.38
C ALA A 495 14.21 4.95 22.53
N THR A 496 14.27 6.15 23.10
CA THR A 496 13.15 7.07 23.32
C THR A 496 13.52 8.48 22.86
N LEU A 497 12.51 9.25 22.48
CA LEU A 497 12.61 10.67 22.09
C LEU A 497 11.74 11.58 22.98
N GLU A 498 11.27 11.07 24.12
CA GLU A 498 10.38 11.81 25.03
C GLU A 498 10.92 13.14 25.53
N TYR A 499 12.24 13.32 25.51
CA TYR A 499 12.94 14.51 25.99
C TYR A 499 13.77 15.19 24.88
N ALA A 500 13.54 14.83 23.62
CA ALA A 500 14.19 15.44 22.48
C ALA A 500 13.61 16.84 22.18
N ASP A 501 14.47 17.85 22.01
CA ASP A 501 14.08 19.25 21.79
C ASP A 501 13.06 19.75 22.84
N MET A 502 13.41 19.67 24.12
CA MET A 502 12.69 20.35 25.22
C MET A 502 12.84 21.88 25.10
N SER A 503 11.94 22.64 25.75
CA SER A 503 12.12 24.09 25.93
C SER A 503 12.65 24.36 27.34
N TYR A 504 13.83 24.96 27.42
CA TYR A 504 14.39 25.44 28.66
C TYR A 504 13.55 26.58 29.26
N GLN A 505 13.03 27.49 28.42
CA GLN A 505 12.15 28.55 28.92
C GLN A 505 10.89 27.98 29.58
N LYS A 506 10.27 26.95 28.98
CA LYS A 506 9.12 26.27 29.60
C LYS A 506 9.50 25.60 30.89
N LEU A 507 10.65 24.91 30.93
CA LEU A 507 11.14 24.26 32.14
C LEU A 507 11.29 25.24 33.31
N LEU A 508 11.86 26.43 33.07
CA LEU A 508 11.99 27.49 34.09
C LEU A 508 10.64 27.99 34.62
N THR A 509 9.60 27.93 33.79
CA THR A 509 8.24 28.38 34.14
C THR A 509 7.31 27.26 34.60
N SER A 510 7.76 26.00 34.53
CA SER A 510 6.90 24.86 34.83
C SER A 510 6.65 24.73 36.33
N THR A 511 5.40 24.44 36.70
CA THR A 511 5.00 24.25 38.11
C THR A 511 5.29 22.86 38.65
N ASP A 512 5.47 21.87 37.77
CA ASP A 512 5.78 20.47 38.11
C ASP A 512 7.28 20.12 37.95
N GLY A 513 8.09 21.06 37.47
CA GLY A 513 9.53 20.88 37.26
C GLY A 513 9.90 19.91 36.14
N ASN A 514 8.95 19.49 35.29
CA ASN A 514 9.18 18.56 34.20
C ASN A 514 8.73 19.18 32.86
N THR A 515 9.43 18.89 31.77
CA THR A 515 9.05 19.32 30.42
C THR A 515 9.41 18.22 29.44
N ARG A 516 8.44 17.76 28.66
CA ARG A 516 8.69 16.81 27.57
C ARG A 516 9.21 17.52 26.32
N GLY A 517 9.81 16.72 25.44
CA GLY A 517 10.28 17.11 24.13
C GLY A 517 9.17 17.62 23.22
N SER A 518 9.58 18.25 22.11
CA SER A 518 8.68 18.83 21.12
C SER A 518 8.65 18.03 19.82
N LEU A 519 7.69 18.32 18.94
CA LEU A 519 7.58 17.70 17.62
C LEU A 519 8.85 17.80 16.76
N MET A 520 9.73 18.77 17.04
CA MET A 520 10.99 18.95 16.32
C MET A 520 11.99 17.83 16.62
N GLY A 521 11.89 17.15 17.77
CA GLY A 521 12.83 16.12 18.22
C GLY A 521 12.98 14.95 17.24
N ILE A 522 11.93 14.63 16.47
CA ILE A 522 11.94 13.56 15.47
C ILE A 522 12.98 13.77 14.34
N ARG A 523 13.48 15.00 14.16
CA ARG A 523 14.51 15.31 13.16
C ARG A 523 15.87 14.70 13.50
N HIS A 524 16.16 14.49 14.77
CA HIS A 524 17.46 13.98 15.22
C HIS A 524 17.67 12.54 14.77
N THR A 525 16.60 11.74 14.73
CA THR A 525 16.59 10.36 14.24
C THR A 525 16.25 10.25 12.76
N ALA A 526 16.14 11.36 12.01
CA ALA A 526 15.95 11.31 10.54
C ALA A 526 17.10 10.59 9.80
N VAL A 527 18.23 10.39 10.48
CA VAL A 527 19.40 9.63 10.02
C VAL A 527 19.23 8.11 10.10
N ILE A 528 18.21 7.60 10.78
CA ILE A 528 18.01 6.17 11.01
C ILE A 528 17.92 5.38 9.69
N PRO A 529 17.18 5.79 8.64
CA PRO A 529 17.11 5.02 7.40
C PRO A 529 18.47 4.68 6.77
N MET A 530 19.44 5.61 6.82
CA MET A 530 20.79 5.33 6.30
C MET A 530 21.61 4.45 7.23
N LEU A 531 21.45 4.61 8.54
CA LEU A 531 22.11 3.78 9.54
C LEU A 531 21.66 2.31 9.41
N LEU A 532 20.37 2.08 9.15
CA LEU A 532 19.83 0.73 8.95
C LEU A 532 20.48 0.03 7.74
N ASP A 533 20.73 0.76 6.65
CA ASP A 533 21.49 0.21 5.53
C ASP A 533 22.96 -0.04 5.88
N ALA A 534 23.60 0.84 6.65
CA ALA A 534 24.96 0.60 7.14
C ALA A 534 25.04 -0.68 7.99
N ILE A 535 24.04 -0.92 8.85
CA ILE A 535 23.91 -2.15 9.65
C ILE A 535 23.70 -3.37 8.74
N ARG A 536 22.85 -3.28 7.70
CA ARG A 536 22.68 -4.36 6.69
C ARG A 536 24.01 -4.69 6.01
N LEU A 537 24.78 -3.68 5.63
CA LEU A 537 26.09 -3.87 5.01
C LEU A 537 27.06 -4.59 5.95
N LEU A 538 27.12 -4.18 7.23
CA LEU A 538 27.94 -4.81 8.28
C LEU A 538 27.57 -6.27 8.53
N ASN A 539 26.26 -6.57 8.55
CA ASN A 539 25.72 -7.92 8.74
C ASN A 539 25.96 -8.86 7.54
N ALA A 540 26.03 -8.31 6.32
CA ALA A 540 26.16 -9.13 5.12
C ALA A 540 27.57 -9.70 4.95
N THR A 541 27.68 -10.96 4.53
CA THR A 541 28.98 -11.58 4.20
C THR A 541 29.62 -10.90 2.98
N SER A 542 30.91 -10.57 3.08
CA SER A 542 31.66 -10.01 1.93
C SER A 542 31.98 -11.14 0.95
N SER A 543 31.68 -10.95 -0.34
CA SER A 543 31.92 -11.94 -1.41
C SER A 543 33.40 -12.32 -1.60
N ASN A 544 34.33 -11.54 -1.04
CA ASN A 544 35.78 -11.76 -1.16
C ASN A 544 36.47 -12.17 0.17
N ALA A 545 35.73 -12.36 1.27
CA ALA A 545 36.32 -12.75 2.55
C ALA A 545 36.03 -14.24 2.83
N SER A 546 37.09 -15.05 2.98
CA SER A 546 37.02 -16.44 3.47
C SER A 546 36.85 -16.54 4.99
N GLU A 547 36.50 -15.44 5.65
CA GLU A 547 36.26 -15.35 7.08
C GLU A 547 35.07 -14.42 7.33
N ASP A 548 34.25 -14.84 8.28
CA ASP A 548 33.08 -14.21 8.86
C ASP A 548 33.12 -12.66 8.97
N GLY A 549 31.93 -12.04 8.83
CA GLY A 549 31.74 -10.60 8.88
C GLY A 549 32.19 -9.97 10.21
N ALA A 550 32.53 -8.67 10.22
CA ALA A 550 32.95 -7.95 11.43
C ALA A 550 31.82 -7.70 12.45
N PHE A 551 30.61 -8.13 12.12
CA PHE A 551 29.38 -7.88 12.85
C PHE A 551 28.70 -9.25 13.09
N GLN A 552 29.15 -9.98 14.11
CA GLN A 552 28.63 -11.31 14.43
C GLN A 552 28.47 -11.54 15.93
N GLY A 553 27.46 -12.33 16.30
CA GLY A 553 27.15 -12.70 17.69
C GLY A 553 26.26 -11.68 18.41
N ASP A 554 26.50 -11.53 19.71
CA ASP A 554 25.70 -10.75 20.67
C ASP A 554 25.49 -9.27 20.28
N LEU A 555 26.46 -8.64 19.61
CA LEU A 555 26.34 -7.24 19.19
C LEU A 555 25.22 -7.03 18.16
N SER A 556 25.10 -7.93 17.17
CA SER A 556 24.04 -7.81 16.16
C SER A 556 22.66 -7.94 16.79
N ASP A 557 22.49 -8.91 17.69
CA ASP A 557 21.22 -9.13 18.39
C ASP A 557 20.83 -7.91 19.24
N LYS A 558 21.79 -7.29 19.94
CA LYS A 558 21.57 -6.06 20.72
C LYS A 558 21.20 -4.87 19.83
N VAL A 559 21.86 -4.70 18.67
CA VAL A 559 21.52 -3.61 17.73
C VAL A 559 20.13 -3.81 17.12
N VAL A 560 19.77 -5.05 16.77
CA VAL A 560 18.40 -5.38 16.31
C VAL A 560 17.37 -5.12 17.41
N GLN A 561 17.69 -5.48 18.66
CA GLN A 561 16.82 -5.18 19.80
C GLN A 561 16.66 -3.69 20.03
N TRP A 562 17.75 -2.91 20.02
CA TRP A 562 17.70 -1.44 20.12
C TRP A 562 16.84 -0.82 19.00
N THR A 563 16.95 -1.36 17.78
CA THR A 563 16.14 -0.92 16.63
C THR A 563 14.65 -1.23 16.83
N ARG A 564 14.33 -2.39 17.42
CA ARG A 564 12.96 -2.78 17.78
C ARG A 564 12.42 -1.86 18.87
N ASP A 565 13.21 -1.59 19.91
CA ASP A 565 12.82 -0.69 21.00
C ASP A 565 12.54 0.73 20.45
N LEU A 566 13.33 1.21 19.48
CA LEU A 566 13.08 2.49 18.82
C LEU A 566 11.78 2.47 18.00
N PHE A 567 11.53 1.41 17.25
CA PHE A 567 10.29 1.25 16.49
C PHE A 567 9.08 1.23 17.41
N ASP A 568 9.12 0.45 18.48
CA ASP A 568 8.05 0.38 19.48
C ASP A 568 7.87 1.72 20.20
N GLY A 569 8.96 2.41 20.52
CA GLY A 569 8.95 3.77 21.07
C GLY A 569 8.27 4.79 20.15
N LEU A 570 8.49 4.70 18.84
CA LEU A 570 7.78 5.52 17.85
C LEU A 570 6.30 5.11 17.66
N GLN A 571 5.87 3.97 18.21
CA GLN A 571 4.46 3.57 18.26
C GLN A 571 3.79 3.89 19.62
N SER A 572 4.53 4.44 20.59
CA SER A 572 4.01 4.83 21.89
C SER A 572 2.95 5.94 21.80
N GLU A 573 2.14 6.09 22.85
CA GLU A 573 1.17 7.18 22.99
C GLU A 573 1.83 8.55 22.77
N TYR A 574 2.94 8.82 23.48
CA TYR A 574 3.70 10.06 23.32
C TYR A 574 4.15 10.32 21.87
N ALA A 575 4.71 9.32 21.19
CA ALA A 575 5.19 9.49 19.83
C ALA A 575 4.04 9.71 18.85
N ARG A 576 2.88 9.10 19.09
CA ARG A 576 1.70 9.34 18.28
C ARG A 576 1.15 10.75 18.50
N ASP A 577 0.99 11.17 19.75
CA ASP A 577 0.60 12.53 20.16
C ASP A 577 1.48 13.61 19.54
N THR A 578 2.78 13.41 19.67
CA THR A 578 3.76 14.46 19.39
C THR A 578 4.14 14.49 17.90
N PHE A 579 4.25 13.33 17.26
CA PHE A 579 4.79 13.21 15.90
C PHE A 579 3.73 12.72 14.89
N ARG A 580 3.08 11.59 15.16
CA ARG A 580 2.18 10.95 14.17
C ARG A 580 1.00 11.84 13.80
N TRP A 581 0.31 12.41 14.78
CA TRP A 581 -0.88 13.24 14.59
C TRP A 581 -0.56 14.71 14.30
N SER A 582 0.72 15.07 14.30
CA SER A 582 1.17 16.41 13.93
C SER A 582 1.07 16.67 12.42
N SER A 583 1.22 17.93 12.03
CA SER A 583 1.22 18.35 10.63
C SER A 583 2.61 18.81 10.17
N GLY A 584 2.78 18.96 8.87
CA GLY A 584 4.02 19.53 8.32
C GLY A 584 5.14 18.52 8.12
N LEU A 585 6.35 19.05 7.97
CA LEU A 585 7.59 18.30 7.71
C LEU A 585 7.89 17.20 8.74
N PHE A 586 7.70 17.48 10.03
CA PHE A 586 8.13 16.57 11.09
C PHE A 586 7.28 15.30 11.14
N ALA A 587 5.99 15.41 10.81
CA ALA A 587 5.11 14.26 10.65
C ALA A 587 5.52 13.38 9.44
N LEU A 588 5.94 14.00 8.33
CA LEU A 588 6.50 13.26 7.19
C LEU A 588 7.82 12.57 7.54
N LEU A 589 8.69 13.21 8.33
CA LEU A 589 9.93 12.59 8.84
C LEU A 589 9.63 11.39 9.74
N TYR A 590 8.57 11.45 10.54
CA TYR A 590 8.09 10.31 11.33
C TYR A 590 7.70 9.14 10.43
N ASP A 591 6.85 9.37 9.42
CA ASP A 591 6.39 8.29 8.52
C ASP A 591 7.55 7.62 7.78
N VAL A 592 8.53 8.41 7.31
CA VAL A 592 9.72 7.89 6.63
C VAL A 592 10.54 6.98 7.55
N GLN A 593 10.71 7.38 8.82
CA GLN A 593 11.45 6.59 9.81
C GLN A 593 10.71 5.30 10.17
N VAL A 594 9.40 5.38 10.42
CA VAL A 594 8.55 4.21 10.71
C VAL A 594 8.59 3.22 9.55
N ALA A 595 8.51 3.69 8.31
CA ALA A 595 8.61 2.84 7.13
C ALA A 595 9.99 2.14 7.06
N ALA A 596 11.09 2.87 7.25
CA ALA A 596 12.44 2.31 7.18
C ALA A 596 12.71 1.29 8.31
N LEU A 597 12.23 1.56 9.52
CA LEU A 597 12.32 0.64 10.67
C LEU A 597 11.50 -0.62 10.45
N GLY A 598 10.26 -0.50 9.98
CA GLY A 598 9.41 -1.64 9.62
C GLY A 598 10.09 -2.52 8.56
N ALA A 599 10.70 -1.90 7.55
CA ALA A 599 11.48 -2.60 6.53
C ALA A 599 12.74 -3.31 7.07
N PHE A 600 13.34 -2.84 8.16
CA PHE A 600 14.47 -3.50 8.79
C PHE A 600 14.02 -4.67 9.68
N LEU A 601 12.91 -4.49 10.40
CA LEU A 601 12.33 -5.47 11.33
C LEU A 601 11.45 -6.52 10.64
N ASN A 602 11.46 -6.56 9.30
CA ASN A 602 10.66 -7.46 8.46
C ASN A 602 9.13 -7.27 8.59
N ASP A 603 8.69 -6.08 9.00
CA ASP A 603 7.28 -5.67 8.96
C ASP A 603 6.96 -5.03 7.60
N SER A 604 6.89 -5.87 6.57
CA SER A 604 6.62 -5.45 5.19
C SER A 604 5.25 -4.82 5.00
N LYS A 605 4.29 -5.19 5.86
CA LYS A 605 2.94 -4.63 5.88
C LYS A 605 2.98 -3.17 6.32
N SER A 606 3.52 -2.89 7.50
CA SER A 606 3.59 -1.52 8.03
C SER A 606 4.40 -0.63 7.10
N LEU A 607 5.51 -1.13 6.53
CA LEU A 607 6.26 -0.45 5.48
C LEU A 607 5.36 -0.02 4.31
N ARG A 608 4.62 -0.97 3.73
CA ARG A 608 3.80 -0.71 2.53
C ARG A 608 2.62 0.21 2.83
N PHE A 609 1.98 0.03 3.98
CA PHE A 609 0.89 0.89 4.44
C PHE A 609 1.38 2.32 4.66
N THR A 610 2.44 2.52 5.45
CA THR A 610 2.99 3.85 5.75
C THR A 610 3.41 4.59 4.49
N LEU A 611 4.16 3.95 3.57
CA LEU A 611 4.52 4.58 2.30
C LEU A 611 3.31 4.86 1.40
N GLY A 612 2.29 4.01 1.46
CA GLY A 612 1.10 4.08 0.61
C GLY A 612 0.05 5.09 1.07
N THR A 613 0.21 5.67 2.26
CA THR A 613 -0.71 6.67 2.82
C THR A 613 -0.08 8.06 2.97
N MET A 614 1.24 8.21 2.82
CA MET A 614 1.96 9.50 2.99
C MET A 614 1.35 10.68 2.21
N GLN A 615 0.65 10.44 1.09
CA GLN A 615 -0.04 11.47 0.32
C GLN A 615 -1.03 12.29 1.17
N GLY A 616 -1.62 11.69 2.22
CA GLY A 616 -2.51 12.38 3.15
C GLY A 616 -1.85 13.59 3.83
N ARG A 617 -0.53 13.50 4.10
CA ARG A 617 0.25 14.61 4.69
C ARG A 617 0.17 15.90 3.86
N LEU A 618 0.02 15.80 2.54
CA LEU A 618 -0.13 16.97 1.66
C LEU A 618 -1.37 17.81 2.01
N MET A 619 -2.41 17.21 2.60
CA MET A 619 -3.63 17.90 2.97
C MET A 619 -3.41 18.93 4.08
N THR A 620 -2.50 18.66 5.02
CA THR A 620 -2.17 19.54 6.14
C THR A 620 -0.91 20.37 5.89
N MET A 621 -0.07 19.97 4.93
CA MET A 621 1.14 20.70 4.55
C MET A 621 0.89 21.87 3.59
N MET A 622 -0.26 21.91 2.92
CA MET A 622 -0.53 22.86 1.84
C MET A 622 -1.72 23.77 2.15
N SER A 623 -1.60 25.05 1.78
CA SER A 623 -2.70 26.02 1.86
C SER A 623 -3.79 25.73 0.81
N SER A 624 -4.90 26.47 0.87
CA SER A 624 -5.94 26.49 -0.18
C SER A 624 -5.40 26.89 -1.55
N GLU A 625 -4.37 27.72 -1.59
CA GLU A 625 -3.63 28.13 -2.80
C GLU A 625 -2.48 27.16 -3.14
N GLU A 626 -2.42 26.01 -2.48
CA GLU A 626 -1.49 24.93 -2.76
C GLU A 626 -0.01 25.34 -2.59
N LYS A 627 0.23 26.23 -1.63
CA LYS A 627 1.58 26.63 -1.19
C LYS A 627 1.93 25.91 0.10
N LEU A 628 3.22 25.64 0.30
CA LEU A 628 3.72 25.04 1.53
C LEU A 628 3.40 25.95 2.72
N LEU A 629 2.77 25.38 3.74
CA LEU A 629 2.55 26.02 5.03
C LEU A 629 3.84 25.92 5.85
N VAL A 630 4.42 27.06 6.19
CA VAL A 630 5.62 27.15 7.04
C VAL A 630 5.19 27.59 8.44
N PRO A 631 5.59 26.86 9.50
CA PRO A 631 5.26 27.25 10.86
C PRO A 631 5.77 28.66 11.21
N THR A 632 5.01 29.38 12.03
CA THR A 632 5.38 30.72 12.50
C THR A 632 6.75 30.70 13.20
N GLY A 633 7.61 31.67 12.88
CA GLY A 633 8.96 31.75 13.46
C GLY A 633 10.01 30.85 12.81
N VAL A 634 9.62 30.01 11.83
CA VAL A 634 10.55 29.16 11.07
C VAL A 634 10.95 29.83 9.76
N ALA A 635 12.24 29.79 9.44
CA ALA A 635 12.75 30.34 8.18
C ALA A 635 12.20 29.55 6.97
N THR A 636 11.53 30.25 6.05
CA THR A 636 10.85 29.65 4.89
C THR A 636 11.79 28.86 3.99
N LYS A 637 12.96 29.41 3.62
CA LYS A 637 13.86 28.77 2.65
C LYS A 637 14.43 27.44 3.20
N PRO A 638 15.04 27.39 4.40
CA PRO A 638 15.50 26.12 4.98
C PRO A 638 14.38 25.08 5.15
N TYR A 639 13.20 25.49 5.63
CA TYR A 639 12.07 24.58 5.81
C TYR A 639 11.57 23.99 4.49
N THR A 640 11.48 24.83 3.45
CA THR A 640 11.09 24.39 2.10
C THR A 640 12.12 23.41 1.52
N MET A 641 13.41 23.69 1.67
CA MET A 641 14.47 22.79 1.22
C MET A 641 14.44 21.44 1.92
N LEU A 642 14.28 21.44 3.24
CA LEU A 642 14.20 20.20 4.01
C LEU A 642 12.93 19.41 3.65
N THR A 643 11.82 20.10 3.41
CA THR A 643 10.58 19.46 2.93
C THR A 643 10.74 18.82 1.54
N LEU A 644 11.41 19.51 0.61
CA LEU A 644 11.73 18.95 -0.70
C LEU A 644 12.66 17.73 -0.60
N ALA A 645 13.67 17.81 0.28
CA ALA A 645 14.60 16.71 0.54
C ALA A 645 13.87 15.49 1.10
N THR A 646 13.01 15.66 2.10
CA THR A 646 12.23 14.58 2.71
C THR A 646 11.25 13.96 1.71
N TRP A 647 10.52 14.77 0.93
CA TRP A 647 9.66 14.22 -0.13
C TRP A 647 10.45 13.48 -1.20
N GLY A 648 11.61 14.00 -1.61
CA GLY A 648 12.49 13.30 -2.56
C GLY A 648 12.91 11.93 -2.05
N PHE A 649 13.25 11.83 -0.77
CA PHE A 649 13.59 10.57 -0.13
C PHE A 649 12.38 9.63 0.03
N ALA A 650 11.23 10.14 0.49
CA ALA A 650 10.01 9.37 0.66
C ALA A 650 9.52 8.77 -0.67
N VAL A 651 9.57 9.55 -1.75
CA VAL A 651 9.20 9.10 -3.10
C VAL A 651 10.15 8.03 -3.61
N ASP A 652 11.46 8.15 -3.39
CA ASP A 652 12.41 7.11 -3.79
C ASP A 652 12.18 5.78 -3.04
N LEU A 653 11.79 5.84 -1.77
CA LEU A 653 11.35 4.64 -1.02
C LEU A 653 10.05 4.07 -1.61
N ALA A 654 9.06 4.92 -1.84
CA ALA A 654 7.77 4.52 -2.42
C ALA A 654 7.92 3.91 -3.83
N GLN A 655 8.82 4.43 -4.67
CA GLN A 655 9.11 3.94 -6.02
C GLN A 655 9.54 2.46 -6.00
N GLN A 656 10.34 2.05 -5.00
CA GLN A 656 10.81 0.66 -4.88
C GLN A 656 9.67 -0.35 -4.72
N PHE A 657 8.52 0.12 -4.25
CA PHE A 657 7.33 -0.68 -3.98
C PHE A 657 6.13 -0.28 -4.85
N GLY A 658 6.38 0.45 -5.94
CA GLY A 658 5.37 0.84 -6.94
C GLY A 658 4.32 1.83 -6.44
N LEU A 659 4.67 2.68 -5.45
CA LEU A 659 3.73 3.60 -4.80
C LEU A 659 3.91 5.08 -5.20
N SER A 660 5.05 5.45 -5.78
CA SER A 660 5.38 6.83 -6.19
C SER A 660 4.32 7.50 -7.06
N ARG A 661 3.79 6.77 -8.07
CA ARG A 661 2.74 7.26 -8.97
C ARG A 661 1.51 7.73 -8.19
N HIS A 662 1.12 7.00 -7.14
CA HIS A 662 -0.02 7.37 -6.32
C HIS A 662 0.22 8.66 -5.54
N LEU A 663 1.43 8.86 -5.01
CA LEU A 663 1.80 10.10 -4.32
C LEU A 663 1.70 11.32 -5.24
N PHE A 664 2.11 11.20 -6.50
CA PHE A 664 2.05 12.29 -7.47
C PHE A 664 0.66 12.50 -8.07
N GLN A 665 -0.16 11.45 -8.22
CA GLN A 665 -1.50 11.55 -8.80
C GLN A 665 -2.60 11.82 -7.77
N PHE A 666 -2.29 11.75 -6.48
CA PHE A 666 -3.20 12.09 -5.39
C PHE A 666 -3.63 13.55 -5.47
N ASP A 667 -4.94 13.75 -5.54
CA ASP A 667 -5.56 15.05 -5.60
C ASP A 667 -6.92 15.00 -4.90
N LEU A 668 -7.53 16.17 -4.69
CA LEU A 668 -8.84 16.29 -4.08
C LEU A 668 -9.83 16.92 -5.05
N THR A 669 -11.12 16.60 -4.89
CA THR A 669 -12.19 17.35 -5.55
C THR A 669 -12.15 18.83 -5.18
N ARG A 670 -12.82 19.68 -5.97
CA ARG A 670 -12.76 21.15 -5.78
C ARG A 670 -13.23 21.62 -4.39
N ASN A 671 -14.18 20.91 -3.80
CA ASN A 671 -14.66 21.16 -2.43
C ASN A 671 -13.78 20.49 -1.36
N ARG A 672 -12.71 19.80 -1.77
CA ARG A 672 -11.75 19.06 -0.94
C ARG A 672 -12.37 17.97 -0.07
N ARG A 673 -13.54 17.45 -0.48
CA ARG A 673 -14.27 16.44 0.30
C ARG A 673 -13.95 15.00 -0.07
N GLU A 674 -13.53 14.78 -1.32
CA GLU A 674 -13.31 13.44 -1.85
C GLU A 674 -11.94 13.37 -2.52
N GLU A 675 -11.31 12.19 -2.41
CA GLU A 675 -10.08 11.88 -3.13
C GLU A 675 -10.37 11.68 -4.63
N ARG A 676 -9.44 12.14 -5.48
CA ARG A 676 -9.45 11.88 -6.92
C ARG A 676 -8.04 11.57 -7.41
N VAL A 677 -7.98 10.83 -8.51
CA VAL A 677 -6.74 10.60 -9.26
C VAL A 677 -6.62 11.64 -10.36
N ASN A 678 -5.55 12.43 -10.36
CA ASN A 678 -5.25 13.41 -11.39
C ASN A 678 -4.04 12.96 -12.22
N GLU A 679 -4.30 12.42 -13.41
CA GLU A 679 -3.26 11.89 -14.30
C GLU A 679 -2.30 12.97 -14.85
N GLU A 680 -2.72 14.24 -14.88
CA GLU A 680 -1.86 15.36 -15.30
C GLU A 680 -0.92 15.81 -14.16
N GLY A 681 -1.25 15.52 -12.91
CA GLY A 681 -0.44 15.81 -11.74
C GLY A 681 -1.24 16.38 -10.56
N GLY A 682 -1.19 15.68 -9.43
CA GLY A 682 -1.87 15.99 -8.18
C GLY A 682 -1.16 17.02 -7.31
N LEU A 683 -1.43 16.97 -5.99
CA LEU A 683 -0.97 17.97 -5.02
C LEU A 683 0.56 18.02 -4.93
N LEU A 684 1.24 16.87 -4.91
CA LEU A 684 2.70 16.82 -4.83
C LEU A 684 3.36 17.44 -6.07
N CYS A 685 2.79 17.22 -7.26
CA CYS A 685 3.26 17.85 -8.50
C CYS A 685 3.19 19.38 -8.41
N ARG A 686 2.09 19.92 -7.86
CA ARG A 686 1.90 21.37 -7.72
C ARG A 686 2.79 21.96 -6.63
N PHE A 687 2.99 21.24 -5.53
CA PHE A 687 4.00 21.58 -4.53
C PHE A 687 5.41 21.71 -5.14
N VAL A 688 5.84 20.72 -5.93
CA VAL A 688 7.14 20.78 -6.65
C VAL A 688 7.16 21.95 -7.63
N GLY A 689 6.08 22.14 -8.39
CA GLY A 689 5.92 23.26 -9.32
C GLY A 689 6.05 24.62 -8.64
N HIS A 690 5.55 24.80 -7.41
CA HIS A 690 5.66 26.06 -6.68
C HIS A 690 7.00 26.24 -5.95
N SER A 691 7.58 25.14 -5.45
CA SER A 691 8.70 25.20 -4.52
C SER A 691 10.06 25.08 -5.20
N VAL A 692 10.14 24.50 -6.40
CA VAL A 692 11.39 24.38 -7.15
C VAL A 692 11.51 25.51 -8.17
N PRO A 693 12.54 26.38 -8.08
CA PRO A 693 12.67 27.58 -8.93
C PRO A 693 12.52 27.32 -10.44
N CYS A 694 13.10 26.22 -10.94
CA CYS A 694 13.06 25.89 -12.38
C CYS A 694 11.74 25.26 -12.83
N CYS A 695 10.83 24.96 -11.90
CA CYS A 695 9.55 24.32 -12.17
C CYS A 695 8.36 25.26 -12.01
N GLN A 696 8.55 26.53 -11.67
CA GLN A 696 7.46 27.50 -11.48
C GLN A 696 6.73 27.86 -12.78
N THR A 697 5.40 28.02 -12.69
CA THR A 697 4.53 28.45 -13.80
C THR A 697 4.52 29.99 -13.88
N GLU A 698 4.57 30.55 -15.09
CA GLU A 698 4.72 31.99 -15.33
C GLU A 698 3.69 32.90 -14.64
N ALA A 699 4.14 34.11 -14.30
CA ALA A 699 3.45 35.33 -14.67
C ALA A 699 4.22 35.97 -15.85
N SER A 700 3.78 35.74 -17.09
CA SER A 700 4.18 36.35 -18.37
C SER A 700 5.67 36.73 -18.61
N SER A 701 6.28 36.11 -19.63
CA SER A 701 7.47 36.53 -20.42
C SER A 701 8.86 36.27 -19.84
N GLY A 702 9.71 35.52 -20.57
CA GLY A 702 11.19 35.52 -20.61
C GLY A 702 12.01 35.33 -19.31
N THR A 703 11.38 35.43 -18.15
CA THR A 703 11.99 35.64 -16.83
C THR A 703 12.16 34.35 -16.05
N SER A 704 11.39 33.30 -16.35
CA SER A 704 11.50 31.98 -15.70
C SER A 704 12.84 31.30 -15.98
N GLY A 705 13.33 31.35 -17.22
CA GLY A 705 14.67 30.91 -17.59
C GLY A 705 15.74 31.69 -16.82
N HIS A 706 15.61 33.01 -16.72
CA HIS A 706 16.53 33.85 -15.94
C HIS A 706 16.46 33.60 -14.43
N GLN A 707 15.28 33.36 -13.86
CA GLN A 707 15.09 33.05 -12.43
C GLN A 707 15.62 31.67 -12.09
N CYS A 708 15.35 30.66 -12.94
CA CYS A 708 15.95 29.33 -12.83
C CYS A 708 17.47 29.44 -12.89
N VAL A 709 18.03 30.08 -13.93
CA VAL A 709 19.49 30.27 -14.07
C VAL A 709 20.08 31.00 -12.86
N ARG A 710 19.46 32.10 -12.41
CA ARG A 710 19.93 32.84 -11.23
C ARG A 710 19.86 31.98 -9.96
N ALA A 711 18.78 31.22 -9.77
CA ALA A 711 18.62 30.35 -8.62
C ALA A 711 19.67 29.22 -8.62
N LEU A 712 19.92 28.59 -9.77
CA LEU A 712 20.93 27.55 -9.93
C LEU A 712 22.36 28.11 -9.77
N GLN A 713 22.63 29.35 -10.21
CA GLN A 713 23.92 30.02 -10.00
C GLN A 713 24.26 30.27 -8.52
N HIS A 714 23.25 30.37 -7.67
CA HIS A 714 23.40 30.58 -6.23
C HIS A 714 23.17 29.31 -5.41
N ALA A 715 22.86 28.19 -6.06
CA ALA A 715 22.67 26.92 -5.40
C ALA A 715 24.02 26.24 -5.17
N ASP A 716 24.25 25.75 -3.96
CA ASP A 716 25.34 24.81 -3.71
C ASP A 716 24.98 23.41 -4.27
N GLU A 717 25.97 22.52 -4.35
CA GLU A 717 25.78 21.18 -4.91
C GLU A 717 24.71 20.37 -4.17
N ALA A 718 24.59 20.53 -2.85
CA ALA A 718 23.58 19.86 -2.04
C ALA A 718 22.16 20.38 -2.37
N GLN A 719 21.98 21.67 -2.60
CA GLN A 719 20.72 22.26 -3.06
C GLN A 719 20.36 21.77 -4.46
N LEU A 720 21.33 21.74 -5.37
CA LEU A 720 21.15 21.19 -6.72
C LEU A 720 20.75 19.71 -6.66
N PHE A 721 21.34 18.94 -5.73
CA PHE A 721 20.97 17.56 -5.48
C PHE A 721 19.52 17.43 -5.02
N VAL A 722 19.10 18.19 -4.01
CA VAL A 722 17.71 18.17 -3.51
C VAL A 722 16.73 18.49 -4.63
N TYR A 723 16.99 19.55 -5.41
CA TYR A 723 16.12 19.96 -6.50
C TYR A 723 16.05 18.91 -7.61
N SER A 724 17.18 18.48 -8.14
CA SER A 724 17.23 17.51 -9.25
C SER A 724 16.61 16.16 -8.86
N ARG A 725 16.80 15.71 -7.61
CA ARG A 725 16.27 14.44 -7.10
C ARG A 725 14.74 14.38 -7.13
N ILE A 726 14.05 15.31 -6.48
CA ILE A 726 12.58 15.31 -6.46
C ILE A 726 12.00 15.62 -7.85
N VAL A 727 12.65 16.50 -8.61
CA VAL A 727 12.19 16.86 -9.97
C VAL A 727 12.27 15.66 -10.91
N ARG A 728 13.30 14.82 -10.81
CA ARG A 728 13.44 13.60 -11.62
C ARG A 728 12.23 12.68 -11.47
N GLN A 729 11.78 12.47 -10.23
CA GLN A 729 10.58 11.70 -9.93
C GLN A 729 9.31 12.43 -10.37
N ALA A 730 9.24 13.73 -10.16
CA ALA A 730 8.06 14.52 -10.50
C ALA A 730 7.83 14.59 -12.01
N VAL A 731 8.85 14.76 -12.85
CA VAL A 731 8.64 14.81 -14.32
C VAL A 731 8.24 13.46 -14.92
N GLU A 732 8.54 12.35 -14.25
CA GLU A 732 8.11 11.01 -14.67
C GLU A 732 6.60 10.79 -14.45
N HIS A 733 6.05 11.37 -13.39
CA HIS A 733 4.66 11.14 -12.98
C HIS A 733 3.71 12.34 -13.16
N CYS A 734 4.24 13.52 -13.47
CA CYS A 734 3.49 14.76 -13.61
C CYS A 734 3.64 15.34 -15.02
N PRO A 735 2.75 15.01 -15.97
CA PRO A 735 2.73 15.61 -17.31
C PRO A 735 2.80 17.15 -17.32
N ILE A 736 2.19 17.82 -16.34
CA ILE A 736 2.23 19.30 -16.21
C ILE A 736 3.62 19.87 -15.94
N LEU A 737 4.51 19.10 -15.31
CA LEU A 737 5.89 19.53 -15.02
C LEU A 737 6.83 19.13 -16.16
N GLN A 738 6.61 17.95 -16.76
CA GLN A 738 7.37 17.48 -17.91
C GLN A 738 7.28 18.46 -19.10
N LYS A 739 6.12 19.08 -19.31
CA LYS A 739 5.89 20.10 -20.36
C LYS A 739 6.69 21.41 -20.14
N ARG A 740 7.35 21.60 -18.99
CA ARG A 740 8.13 22.80 -18.66
C ARG A 740 9.62 22.55 -18.96
N PRO A 741 10.22 23.18 -19.99
CA PRO A 741 11.58 22.85 -20.44
C PRO A 741 12.66 23.03 -19.36
N SER A 742 12.58 24.07 -18.54
CA SER A 742 13.51 24.32 -17.43
C SER A 742 13.41 23.26 -16.33
N CYS A 743 12.21 22.77 -16.05
CA CYS A 743 11.97 21.71 -15.06
C CYS A 743 12.48 20.36 -15.58
N ALA A 744 12.14 20.02 -16.83
CA ALA A 744 12.62 18.82 -17.50
C ALA A 744 14.15 18.80 -17.60
N SER A 745 14.78 19.94 -17.90
CA SER A 745 16.25 20.05 -17.94
C SER A 745 16.88 19.81 -16.57
N LEU A 746 16.28 20.34 -15.50
CA LEU A 746 16.75 20.15 -14.12
C LEU A 746 16.69 18.67 -13.68
N ALA A 747 15.75 17.87 -14.18
CA ALA A 747 15.67 16.42 -13.91
C ALA A 747 16.92 15.64 -14.34
N HIS A 748 17.63 16.16 -15.35
CA HIS A 748 18.82 15.56 -15.94
C HIS A 748 20.13 16.10 -15.38
N ILE A 749 20.10 17.10 -14.49
CA ILE A 749 21.30 17.60 -13.84
C ILE A 749 21.80 16.53 -12.86
N GLU A 750 23.07 16.17 -12.99
CA GLU A 750 23.83 15.36 -12.03
C GLU A 750 24.80 16.30 -11.29
N PRO A 751 24.57 16.56 -9.98
CA PRO A 751 25.46 17.40 -9.17
C PRO A 751 26.88 16.83 -9.06
N ASP A 752 27.88 17.67 -8.81
CA ASP A 752 29.25 17.21 -8.59
C ASP A 752 29.35 16.48 -7.25
N SER A 753 29.62 15.18 -7.37
CA SER A 753 30.01 14.27 -6.29
C SER A 753 30.92 14.85 -5.21
N LYS A 754 31.90 15.67 -5.58
CA LYS A 754 32.89 16.24 -4.66
C LYS A 754 32.29 17.30 -3.74
N GLY A 755 31.21 17.96 -4.17
CA GLY A 755 30.47 18.93 -3.37
C GLY A 755 29.43 18.30 -2.44
N LEU A 756 29.25 16.98 -2.46
CA LEU A 756 28.25 16.24 -1.68
C LEU A 756 28.86 15.46 -0.50
N SER A 757 29.76 16.11 0.26
CA SER A 757 30.34 15.50 1.47
C SER A 757 29.25 15.15 2.51
N ALA A 758 29.56 14.23 3.45
CA ALA A 758 28.66 13.91 4.56
C ALA A 758 28.22 15.17 5.34
N HIS A 759 29.15 16.12 5.55
CA HIS A 759 28.86 17.38 6.22
C HIS A 759 27.80 18.19 5.47
N GLU A 760 27.97 18.37 4.16
CA GLU A 760 27.06 19.16 3.32
C GLU A 760 25.68 18.53 3.23
N MET A 761 25.62 17.21 3.07
CA MET A 761 24.38 16.43 3.00
C MET A 761 23.61 16.42 4.33
N SER A 762 24.33 16.40 5.45
CA SER A 762 23.71 16.40 6.78
C SER A 762 22.88 17.64 7.10
N ARG A 763 23.19 18.79 6.46
CA ARG A 763 22.38 20.01 6.55
C ARG A 763 20.95 19.83 6.06
N TYR A 764 20.71 18.84 5.21
CA TYR A 764 19.39 18.49 4.68
C TYR A 764 18.88 17.14 5.19
N LEU A 765 19.51 16.58 6.23
CA LEU A 765 19.20 15.25 6.78
C LEU A 765 19.24 14.14 5.71
N LEU A 766 20.12 14.29 4.71
CA LEU A 766 20.20 13.37 3.59
C LEU A 766 21.39 12.42 3.74
N PRO A 767 21.24 11.13 3.37
CA PRO A 767 22.33 10.17 3.45
C PRO A 767 23.55 10.56 2.59
N PRO A 768 24.77 10.17 2.97
CA PRO A 768 26.00 10.51 2.24
C PRO A 768 26.06 9.90 0.82
N TYR A 769 26.71 10.62 -0.09
CA TYR A 769 26.93 10.29 -1.52
C TYR A 769 28.18 9.38 -1.69
N PRO A 770 28.51 8.69 -2.82
CA PRO A 770 27.90 8.58 -4.17
C PRO A 770 26.90 7.46 -4.40
N LEU A 771 26.76 6.56 -3.43
CA LEU A 771 26.08 5.28 -3.63
C LEU A 771 24.57 5.36 -3.44
N LEU A 772 24.04 6.57 -3.29
CA LEU A 772 22.61 6.79 -3.13
C LEU A 772 21.88 6.21 -4.32
N ARG A 773 20.75 5.56 -4.03
CA ARG A 773 19.86 5.10 -5.06
C ARG A 773 19.31 6.30 -5.83
N ALA A 774 19.94 6.57 -6.96
CA ALA A 774 19.33 7.37 -8.00
C ALA A 774 18.30 6.46 -8.65
N THR A 775 17.03 6.80 -8.53
CA THR A 775 15.95 6.25 -9.34
C THR A 775 16.19 6.67 -10.80
N LYS A 776 17.19 6.07 -11.47
CA LYS A 776 17.27 6.06 -12.92
C LYS A 776 16.14 5.16 -13.37
N ALA A 777 15.01 5.77 -13.77
CA ALA A 777 14.12 5.11 -14.69
C ALA A 777 15.00 4.61 -15.84
N ARG A 778 14.94 3.31 -16.15
CA ARG A 778 15.35 2.84 -17.48
C ARG A 778 14.39 3.47 -18.47
N ILE A 779 14.59 4.74 -18.80
CA ILE A 779 13.91 5.38 -19.91
C ILE A 779 14.58 4.81 -21.15
N SER A 780 14.10 3.64 -21.57
CA SER A 780 14.39 3.09 -22.88
C SER A 780 13.65 3.97 -23.90
N TYR A 781 14.22 5.13 -24.21
CA TYR A 781 13.92 5.79 -25.47
C TYR A 781 14.51 4.90 -26.56
N LYS A 782 13.70 3.99 -27.09
CA LYS A 782 13.91 3.50 -28.45
C LYS A 782 13.65 4.69 -29.37
N VAL A 783 14.72 5.33 -29.83
CA VAL A 783 14.73 6.13 -31.06
C VAL A 783 14.46 5.19 -32.24
#